data_AF-A0A662G0Z0-F1
#
_entry.id   AF-A0A662G0Z0-F1
#
_cell.length_a   1.000
_cell.length_b   1.000
_cell.length_c   1.000
_cell.angle_alpha   90.00
_cell.angle_beta   90.00
_cell.angle_gamma   90.00
#
_symmetry.space_group_name_H-M   'P 1'
#
loop_
_entity.id
_entity.type
_entity.pdbx_description
1 polymer ?
#
loop_
_entity_poly.entity_id
_entity_poly.type
_entity_poly.pdbx_seq_one_letter_code
_entity_poly.pdbx_strand_id
1 'polypeptide(L)'
;EDIIKRFWTPIDIPRVAVYLDEITDILDSIRRERVAATITVKMKFERRESYNIIGIFNGTDPRLAKEFIGLITHYDSWSIIPRIAPGAEDALSTAILLEVAERIPLMKPRRSVMIAFFSGHYQALAGARYFVHDSIMKGLMLDVLNRLRVVLEIKASAYTPLIAIYDKGNFHYNYPVLYESDIIHLVSEEGVNLKYIVNRTISELSGGKYTLHFYQFDPSHIVLEDPRYFNFEIFSLLRIPSIAIASASFSPYRKTPSDIVEESSKYFTNIRLIASTYATTVKYLLVEYEDPLFEEHDFNPKNIKVLVGRTVEYNETAGVYEPLGDSLVIVHYFWSRPTYGQIVFLGPFVRHYIIEKTDSEGNSRIPIVIPDELYWVMGYKDDPEEGPIEYAIDFPFTGSIGVRIGREIETIVQIALFKTGSVVLFDVLDPDTASPLDPEYVLATLVIDHSSQNFARHYGIDVEIIGNIMDPRYYGGVVQIFVNPELSETPRFDILIPLGGLRWYSLILTNKNRGLYIEPSQQLIIPFTILQVYEDYSSINNIRLEEAIRSNLYTDIVENLLSVSSIYRLKCREALSRKNYYQARGQAIMAWLAERNAYINLRYLTLDASYSTVFFLLLSIPFSFLMERLIFNYEDLKKRIKAITLISLLVMFFMYLNHPGFSLVSNIPLIAIAFMMMILTIFPLLIIINHAVGAIKELKIRILGKHFLELDKLSALVLATSLGIRNLRRRYLRTTLVLISVVVATTAFVSMIGISASKYVSTIDSYVLDQAYEGILIRQLLPGSPLPPLLAEQLRTVYSEYIEEVVPVYIFYPSGEKIMIIQRRGMIIGPTAIVGLHPIDFKVLPVFREEAIRNAIFTSGSRGFLSPDEMTCIIPTHIAKELGVGLGDQISILGVKLKVVGIFRDEASQAYLSYLDLDKFPFTAFSREQEMTGRLTVRAMVPEDPSQVIFVPTEVAKMIGGNVYAIRIIPKDPNATVKIAREIATVFNYRVYCSIKEGDKYRVLQLATVTVQQVVGQEAIIPAIILLSTILSSILGAVHERRREIGILSSIGLSPIQVAGMFLAEFTVLSVAGAFLGYMAGITLPGIIGGLPINAGSVWVAIAVALSILVTLLATAYPVRHASRLVTPSLERKWRLETISIRRGDTFIIRIPFVIKHEEVGGALLYIKEYLDIYRGEEGPFTID
;
A
#
# COMPACT_ATOMS: atom_id res chain seq x y z
N GLU A 1 13.02 2.44 24.67
CA GLU A 1 12.04 1.57 25.36
C GLU A 1 10.86 2.34 25.97
N ASP A 2 11.00 3.63 26.31
CA ASP A 2 9.93 4.44 26.95
C ASP A 2 8.64 4.66 26.15
N ILE A 3 8.70 4.57 24.83
CA ILE A 3 7.54 4.74 23.93
C ILE A 3 6.61 3.52 23.97
N ILE A 4 7.13 2.33 24.31
CA ILE A 4 6.41 1.04 24.28
C ILE A 4 5.35 0.94 25.39
N LYS A 5 5.45 1.72 26.48
CA LYS A 5 4.41 1.77 27.52
C LYS A 5 3.12 2.47 27.07
N ARG A 6 3.15 3.22 25.96
CA ARG A 6 2.01 3.99 25.43
C ARG A 6 1.11 3.11 24.56
N PHE A 7 0.39 2.20 25.22
CA PHE A 7 -0.64 1.39 24.61
C PHE A 7 -1.99 2.14 24.69
N TRP A 8 -2.42 2.78 23.60
CA TRP A 8 -3.59 3.68 23.58
C TRP A 8 -4.91 2.99 23.22
N THR A 9 -4.84 1.75 22.72
CA THR A 9 -5.99 0.90 22.48
C THR A 9 -6.59 0.48 23.84
N PRO A 10 -7.92 0.53 24.03
CA PRO A 10 -8.58 0.27 25.31
C PRO A 10 -8.68 -1.24 25.62
N ILE A 11 -7.50 -1.87 25.72
CA ILE A 11 -7.36 -3.26 26.09
C ILE A 11 -7.35 -3.36 27.62
N ASP A 12 -8.18 -4.26 28.16
CA ASP A 12 -8.23 -4.59 29.59
C ASP A 12 -7.06 -5.53 29.98
N ILE A 13 -5.83 -5.00 29.91
CA ILE A 13 -4.62 -5.65 30.40
C ILE A 13 -3.90 -4.69 31.38
N PRO A 14 -3.63 -5.13 32.62
CA PRO A 14 -2.95 -4.30 33.60
C PRO A 14 -1.51 -4.04 33.17
N ARG A 15 -1.12 -2.75 33.20
CA ARG A 15 0.23 -2.29 32.87
C ARG A 15 0.83 -1.63 34.10
N VAL A 16 1.88 -2.24 34.66
CA VAL A 16 2.53 -1.76 35.87
C VAL A 16 4.01 -1.46 35.61
N ALA A 17 4.50 -0.41 36.25
CA ALA A 17 5.92 -0.10 36.31
C ALA A 17 6.38 -0.31 37.75
N VAL A 18 7.49 -1.00 37.92
CA VAL A 18 8.10 -1.34 39.21
C VAL A 18 9.58 -1.06 39.14
N TYR A 19 10.19 -0.70 40.27
CA TYR A 19 11.64 -0.62 40.34
C TYR A 19 12.24 -2.03 40.42
N LEU A 20 13.40 -2.23 39.79
CA LEU A 20 14.00 -3.56 39.64
C LEU A 20 14.40 -4.13 41.00
N ASP A 21 15.00 -3.31 41.85
CA ASP A 21 15.37 -3.63 43.24
C ASP A 21 14.15 -4.02 44.09
N GLU A 22 13.00 -3.36 43.90
CA GLU A 22 11.76 -3.70 44.61
C GLU A 22 11.14 -5.05 44.20
N ILE A 23 11.33 -5.48 42.95
CA ILE A 23 10.73 -6.72 42.43
C ILE A 23 11.71 -7.90 42.35
N THR A 24 13.01 -7.71 42.57
CA THR A 24 14.03 -8.76 42.40
C THR A 24 13.73 -10.00 43.26
N ASP A 25 13.36 -9.80 44.53
CA ASP A 25 13.01 -10.89 45.43
C ASP A 25 11.78 -11.68 44.97
N ILE A 26 10.79 -10.97 44.39
CA ILE A 26 9.58 -11.58 43.82
C ILE A 26 9.94 -12.36 42.54
N LEU A 27 10.76 -11.80 41.66
CA LEU A 27 11.22 -12.47 40.44
C LEU A 27 12.01 -13.74 40.76
N ASP A 28 12.90 -13.69 41.75
CA ASP A 28 13.66 -14.85 42.21
C ASP A 28 12.77 -15.91 42.88
N SER A 29 11.74 -15.48 43.61
CA SER A 29 10.72 -16.38 44.16
C SER A 29 9.91 -17.07 43.06
N ILE A 30 9.47 -16.33 42.03
CA ILE A 30 8.78 -16.86 40.85
C ILE A 30 9.63 -17.88 40.08
N ARG A 31 10.96 -17.70 40.06
CA ARG A 31 11.89 -18.64 39.42
C ARG A 31 12.03 -19.96 40.19
N ARG A 32 11.93 -19.91 41.52
CA ARG A 32 12.10 -21.08 42.40
C ARG A 32 10.80 -21.86 42.59
N GLU A 33 9.68 -21.14 42.71
CA GLU A 33 8.38 -21.71 43.06
C GLU A 33 7.24 -21.08 42.25
N ARG A 34 6.08 -21.75 42.20
CA ARG A 34 4.89 -21.16 41.58
C ARG A 34 4.24 -20.16 42.54
N VAL A 35 4.49 -18.88 42.30
CA VAL A 35 3.82 -17.79 43.01
C VAL A 35 2.56 -17.38 42.25
N ALA A 36 1.43 -17.28 42.94
CA ALA A 36 0.21 -16.69 42.41
C ALA A 36 0.05 -15.27 42.98
N ALA A 37 -0.21 -14.29 42.12
CA ALA A 37 -0.45 -12.91 42.52
C ALA A 37 -1.65 -12.36 41.72
N THR A 38 -2.43 -11.47 42.35
CA THR A 38 -3.49 -10.71 41.68
C THR A 38 -3.06 -9.26 41.59
N ILE A 39 -3.08 -8.69 40.38
CA ILE A 39 -2.75 -7.30 40.12
C ILE A 39 -4.03 -6.61 39.68
N THR A 40 -4.51 -5.66 40.48
CA THR A 40 -5.68 -4.82 40.16
C THR A 40 -5.18 -3.41 39.88
N VAL A 41 -5.49 -2.89 38.69
CA VAL A 41 -5.14 -1.51 38.28
C VAL A 41 -6.44 -0.77 38.04
N LYS A 42 -6.63 0.36 38.72
CA LYS A 42 -7.78 1.26 38.53
C LYS A 42 -7.30 2.63 38.07
N MET A 43 -7.48 2.94 36.79
CA MET A 43 -7.18 4.25 36.22
C MET A 43 -8.47 4.93 35.80
N LYS A 44 -8.75 6.10 36.39
CA LYS A 44 -9.97 6.87 36.12
C LYS A 44 -9.66 8.12 35.31
N PHE A 45 -10.51 8.42 34.33
CA PHE A 45 -10.51 9.71 33.66
C PHE A 45 -11.49 10.66 34.35
N GLU A 46 -10.93 11.71 34.95
CA GLU A 46 -11.68 12.72 35.69
C GLU A 46 -11.56 14.09 35.02
N ARG A 47 -12.67 14.82 34.94
CA ARG A 47 -12.63 16.24 34.59
C ARG A 47 -12.12 17.01 35.82
N ARG A 48 -11.01 17.72 35.65
CA ARG A 48 -10.40 18.56 36.69
C ARG A 48 -10.27 19.98 36.20
N GLU A 49 -10.55 20.94 37.08
CA GLU A 49 -10.29 22.35 36.80
C GLU A 49 -8.80 22.64 36.96
N SER A 50 -8.26 23.40 36.00
CA SER A 50 -6.88 23.90 35.99
C SER A 50 -6.90 25.38 35.62
N TYR A 51 -5.83 26.10 35.95
CA TYR A 51 -5.81 27.56 35.88
C TYR A 51 -4.68 28.05 34.98
N ASN A 52 -4.94 29.10 34.23
CA ASN A 52 -3.88 29.90 33.61
C ASN A 52 -3.58 31.08 34.54
N ILE A 53 -2.30 31.35 34.77
CA ILE A 53 -1.87 32.46 35.63
C ILE A 53 -1.43 33.60 34.72
N ILE A 54 -2.12 34.74 34.78
CA ILE A 54 -1.84 35.89 33.92
C ILE A 54 -1.62 37.14 34.77
N GLY A 55 -0.46 37.78 34.61
CA GLY A 55 -0.12 39.07 35.20
C GLY A 55 -0.05 40.17 34.15
N ILE A 56 -0.53 41.36 34.49
CA ILE A 56 -0.46 42.54 33.62
C ILE A 56 0.39 43.62 34.30
N PHE A 57 1.33 44.19 33.56
CA PHE A 57 2.06 45.39 33.95
C PHE A 57 1.82 46.49 32.92
N ASN A 58 1.32 47.64 33.35
CA ASN A 58 1.08 48.77 32.45
C ASN A 58 2.38 49.52 32.16
N GLY A 59 2.55 49.91 30.89
CA GLY A 59 3.67 50.72 30.45
C GLY A 59 3.64 52.15 31.03
N THR A 60 4.81 52.77 31.08
CA THR A 60 5.00 54.13 31.60
C THR A 60 4.89 55.22 30.54
N ASP A 61 5.01 54.88 29.26
CA ASP A 61 5.00 55.83 28.13
C ASP A 61 3.56 55.97 27.58
N PRO A 62 2.97 57.18 27.52
CA PRO A 62 1.58 57.37 27.08
C PRO A 62 1.27 56.87 25.66
N ARG A 63 2.27 56.80 24.78
CA ARG A 63 2.13 56.30 23.41
C ARG A 63 2.34 54.78 23.38
N LEU A 64 3.43 54.29 23.97
CA LEU A 64 3.83 52.89 23.87
C LEU A 64 3.10 51.97 24.88
N ALA A 65 2.54 52.49 25.97
CA ALA A 65 1.72 51.72 26.91
C ALA A 65 0.46 51.14 26.25
N LYS A 66 0.09 51.64 25.07
CA LYS A 66 -0.97 51.07 24.23
C LYS A 66 -0.61 49.71 23.64
N GLU A 67 0.68 49.37 23.54
CA GLU A 67 1.15 48.10 23.01
C GLU A 67 1.43 47.11 24.16
N PHE A 68 0.99 45.86 23.99
CA PHE A 68 1.30 44.77 24.90
C PHE A 68 2.36 43.83 24.32
N ILE A 69 3.33 43.45 25.14
CA ILE A 69 4.25 42.34 24.87
C ILE A 69 3.84 41.15 25.72
N GLY A 70 3.61 40.00 25.09
CA GLY A 70 3.30 38.74 25.76
C GLY A 70 4.58 37.98 26.10
N LEU A 71 4.82 37.73 27.39
CA LEU A 71 5.88 36.87 27.87
C LEU A 71 5.22 35.61 28.43
N ILE A 72 5.43 34.48 27.77
CA ILE A 72 4.64 33.28 28.07
C ILE A 72 5.51 32.06 28.33
N THR A 73 4.98 31.12 29.12
CA THR A 73 5.51 29.77 29.27
C THR A 73 4.43 28.82 29.81
N HIS A 74 4.78 27.57 30.06
CA HIS A 74 3.92 26.61 30.75
C HIS A 74 4.53 26.21 32.10
N TYR A 75 3.68 25.80 33.04
CA TYR A 75 4.10 25.41 34.39
C TYR A 75 3.73 23.97 34.77
N ASP A 76 2.94 23.26 33.94
CA ASP A 76 2.60 21.87 34.14
C ASP A 76 3.69 20.92 33.62
N SER A 77 3.79 19.73 34.22
CA SER A 77 4.72 18.67 33.83
C SER A 77 3.95 17.42 33.40
N TRP A 78 4.64 16.51 32.70
CA TRP A 78 4.09 15.21 32.30
C TRP A 78 5.11 14.11 32.51
N SER A 79 4.64 12.89 32.75
CA SER A 79 5.46 11.68 32.82
C SER A 79 4.69 10.47 32.31
N ILE A 80 5.42 9.49 31.76
CA ILE A 80 4.86 8.19 31.35
C ILE A 80 4.18 7.45 32.50
N ILE A 81 4.54 7.77 33.75
CA ILE A 81 3.78 7.39 34.94
C ILE A 81 3.15 8.69 35.45
N PRO A 82 1.88 9.00 35.13
CA PRO A 82 1.28 10.30 35.45
C PRO A 82 1.34 10.67 36.94
N ARG A 83 1.32 9.68 37.83
CA ARG A 83 1.47 9.88 39.28
C ARG A 83 2.87 10.37 39.70
N ILE A 84 3.90 10.14 38.90
CA ILE A 84 5.30 10.47 39.18
C ILE A 84 5.84 11.35 38.05
N ALA A 85 5.52 12.66 38.11
CA ALA A 85 5.94 13.66 37.14
C ALA A 85 6.69 14.83 37.82
N PRO A 86 7.95 14.64 38.26
CA PRO A 86 8.65 15.65 39.05
C PRO A 86 8.93 16.95 38.28
N GLY A 87 9.23 16.86 36.97
CA GLY A 87 9.22 18.00 36.05
C GLY A 87 10.36 19.01 36.24
N ALA A 88 11.55 18.58 36.67
CA ALA A 88 12.66 19.50 36.94
C ALA A 88 13.09 20.30 35.69
N GLU A 89 13.16 19.65 34.53
CA GLU A 89 13.48 20.31 33.25
C GLU A 89 12.38 21.24 32.75
N ASP A 90 11.10 20.88 32.96
CA ASP A 90 9.96 21.71 32.55
C ASP A 90 9.85 22.97 33.42
N ALA A 91 10.15 22.85 34.72
CA ALA A 91 10.12 23.97 35.67
C ALA A 91 11.13 25.08 35.36
N LEU A 92 12.21 24.79 34.62
CA LEU A 92 13.26 25.77 34.29
C LEU A 92 12.71 26.99 33.54
N SER A 93 11.78 26.78 32.60
CA SER A 93 11.19 27.86 31.81
C SER A 93 10.33 28.77 32.69
N THR A 94 9.55 28.17 33.59
CA THR A 94 8.77 28.88 34.60
C THR A 94 9.68 29.68 35.54
N ALA A 95 10.75 29.07 36.05
CA ALA A 95 11.70 29.75 36.94
C ALA A 95 12.35 30.97 36.27
N ILE A 96 12.78 30.85 35.01
CA ILE A 96 13.36 31.97 34.25
C ILE A 96 12.33 33.09 34.07
N LEU A 97 11.09 32.76 33.68
CA LEU A 97 10.06 33.77 33.46
C LEU A 97 9.66 34.47 34.76
N LEU A 98 9.60 33.76 35.89
CA LEU A 98 9.36 34.36 37.21
C LEU A 98 10.47 35.35 37.59
N GLU A 99 11.73 34.96 37.40
CA GLU A 99 12.90 35.81 37.68
C GLU A 99 12.92 37.10 36.82
N VAL A 100 12.49 36.98 35.55
CA VAL A 100 12.31 38.13 34.65
C VAL A 100 11.12 38.98 35.09
N ALA A 101 9.99 38.35 35.45
CA ALA A 101 8.78 39.03 35.90
C ALA A 101 9.02 39.90 37.14
N GLU A 102 9.78 39.40 38.11
CA GLU A 102 10.13 40.15 39.33
C GLU A 102 10.90 41.45 39.02
N ARG A 103 11.70 41.45 37.94
CA ARG A 103 12.51 42.62 37.54
C ARG A 103 11.75 43.62 36.67
N ILE A 104 10.63 43.25 36.07
CA ILE A 104 9.88 44.14 35.17
C ILE A 104 9.50 45.48 35.83
N PRO A 105 8.95 45.53 37.05
CA PRO A 105 8.63 46.81 37.71
C PRO A 105 9.86 47.71 37.90
N LEU A 106 11.03 47.12 38.18
CA LEU A 106 12.29 47.85 38.37
C LEU A 106 12.81 48.46 37.06
N MET A 107 12.50 47.83 35.92
CA MET A 107 12.88 48.31 34.59
C MET A 107 12.06 49.52 34.12
N LYS A 108 10.91 49.81 34.76
CA LYS A 108 9.96 50.85 34.33
C LYS A 108 9.63 50.74 32.83
N PRO A 109 8.98 49.65 32.39
CA PRO A 109 8.77 49.36 30.98
C PRO A 109 7.97 50.49 30.32
N ARG A 110 8.31 50.85 29.08
CA ARG A 110 7.58 51.84 28.29
C ARG A 110 6.29 51.24 27.72
N ARG A 111 6.36 49.97 27.29
CA ARG A 111 5.21 49.16 26.82
C ARG A 111 4.54 48.41 27.97
N SER A 112 3.28 48.07 27.77
CA SER A 112 2.56 47.18 28.67
C SER A 112 2.99 45.73 28.44
N VAL A 113 2.90 44.90 29.47
CA VAL A 113 3.36 43.50 29.45
C VAL A 113 2.27 42.59 29.96
N MET A 114 2.02 41.51 29.23
CA MET A 114 1.25 40.37 29.69
C MET A 114 2.22 39.23 30.00
N ILE A 115 2.22 38.73 31.22
CA ILE A 115 3.00 37.57 31.64
C ILE A 115 2.03 36.41 31.84
N ALA A 116 2.20 35.31 31.13
CA ALA A 116 1.28 34.18 31.21
C ALA A 116 1.99 32.84 31.46
N PHE A 117 1.50 32.10 32.45
CA PHE A 117 1.86 30.71 32.71
C PHE A 117 0.64 29.85 32.39
N PHE A 118 0.72 29.12 31.28
CA PHE A 118 -0.36 28.26 30.81
C PHE A 118 -0.28 26.88 31.47
N SER A 119 -1.45 26.29 31.70
CA SER A 119 -1.58 24.88 32.12
C SER A 119 -1.96 23.98 30.94
N GLY A 120 -1.87 22.66 31.12
CA GLY A 120 -2.27 21.69 30.10
C GLY A 120 -1.43 21.75 28.82
N HIS A 121 -0.14 22.08 28.93
CA HIS A 121 0.79 22.09 27.80
C HIS A 121 0.82 20.71 27.10
N TYR A 122 0.87 19.65 27.90
CA TYR A 122 0.88 18.27 27.41
C TYR A 122 -0.50 17.73 27.00
N GLN A 123 -1.56 18.52 27.18
CA GLN A 123 -2.92 18.24 26.69
C GLN A 123 -3.24 19.04 25.42
N ALA A 124 -2.30 18.99 24.47
CA ALA A 124 -2.32 19.76 23.23
C ALA A 124 -2.55 21.26 23.48
N LEU A 125 -1.70 21.86 24.32
CA LEU A 125 -1.70 23.31 24.60
C LEU A 125 -3.04 23.83 25.15
N ALA A 126 -3.74 23.02 25.97
CA ALA A 126 -5.10 23.31 26.42
C ALA A 126 -5.24 24.71 27.05
N GLY A 127 -4.33 25.10 27.96
CA GLY A 127 -4.39 26.40 28.61
C GLY A 127 -4.36 27.58 27.63
N ALA A 128 -3.45 27.57 26.66
CA ALA A 128 -3.39 28.60 25.64
C ALA A 128 -4.64 28.59 24.74
N ARG A 129 -5.13 27.40 24.36
CA ARG A 129 -6.35 27.24 23.56
C ARG A 129 -7.58 27.84 24.25
N TYR A 130 -7.81 27.47 25.51
CA TYR A 130 -8.92 27.99 26.29
C TYR A 130 -8.80 29.49 26.55
N PHE A 131 -7.60 30.02 26.82
CA PHE A 131 -7.39 31.46 27.00
C PHE A 131 -7.81 32.25 25.76
N VAL A 132 -7.31 31.88 24.58
CA VAL A 132 -7.63 32.58 23.34
C VAL A 132 -9.11 32.44 22.99
N HIS A 133 -9.68 31.23 23.12
CA HIS A 133 -11.09 30.98 22.86
C HIS A 133 -11.98 31.84 23.76
N ASP A 134 -11.75 31.82 25.07
CA ASP A 134 -12.56 32.58 26.02
C ASP A 134 -12.37 34.09 25.88
N SER A 135 -11.18 34.53 25.46
CA SER A 135 -10.94 35.94 25.17
C SER A 135 -11.82 36.46 24.04
N ILE A 136 -11.90 35.70 22.95
CA ILE A 136 -12.66 36.10 21.75
C ILE A 136 -14.17 35.84 21.93
N MET A 137 -14.54 34.67 22.45
CA MET A 137 -15.95 34.24 22.51
C MET A 137 -16.69 34.77 23.74
N LYS A 138 -15.98 35.01 24.87
CA LYS A 138 -16.57 35.48 26.12
C LYS A 138 -16.13 36.89 26.51
N GLY A 139 -15.23 37.52 25.74
CA GLY A 139 -14.70 38.85 26.01
C GLY A 139 -13.65 38.92 27.13
N LEU A 140 -13.10 37.79 27.58
CA LEU A 140 -12.11 37.74 28.66
C LEU A 140 -10.81 38.44 28.21
N MET A 141 -10.43 39.57 28.83
CA MET A 141 -9.18 40.27 28.49
C MET A 141 -9.00 40.59 26.98
N LEU A 142 -10.11 40.75 26.24
CA LEU A 142 -10.09 40.95 24.79
C LEU A 142 -9.27 42.19 24.38
N ASP A 143 -9.31 43.28 25.16
CA ASP A 143 -8.50 44.48 24.93
C ASP A 143 -6.99 44.17 24.95
N VAL A 144 -6.55 43.33 25.89
CA VAL A 144 -5.14 42.93 26.01
C VAL A 144 -4.73 42.08 24.80
N LEU A 145 -5.59 41.15 24.39
CA LEU A 145 -5.34 40.32 23.21
C LEU A 145 -5.23 41.16 21.93
N ASN A 146 -6.14 42.12 21.70
CA ASN A 146 -6.14 43.02 20.52
C ASN A 146 -4.91 43.93 20.46
N ARG A 147 -4.38 44.27 21.64
CA ARG A 147 -3.21 45.15 21.80
C ARG A 147 -1.89 44.38 21.91
N LEU A 148 -1.93 43.05 21.90
CA LEU A 148 -0.75 42.19 21.93
C LEU A 148 -0.01 42.31 20.60
N ARG A 149 1.24 42.78 20.60
CA ARG A 149 2.04 43.01 19.38
C ARG A 149 3.04 41.91 19.10
N VAL A 150 3.57 41.32 20.16
CA VAL A 150 4.59 40.26 20.09
C VAL A 150 4.38 39.29 21.23
N VAL A 151 4.52 37.99 20.96
CA VAL A 151 4.59 36.94 21.97
C VAL A 151 5.98 36.30 21.98
N LEU A 152 6.61 36.29 23.15
CA LEU A 152 7.89 35.65 23.43
C LEU A 152 7.70 34.50 24.41
N GLU A 153 7.86 33.28 23.91
CA GLU A 153 7.89 32.09 24.76
C GLU A 153 9.32 31.72 25.17
N ILE A 154 9.52 31.38 26.44
CA ILE A 154 10.76 30.75 26.91
C ILE A 154 10.55 29.23 27.05
N LYS A 155 11.47 28.45 26.49
CA LYS A 155 11.51 26.99 26.67
C LYS A 155 12.93 26.48 26.91
N ALA A 156 13.36 26.48 28.16
CA ALA A 156 14.71 26.12 28.56
C ALA A 156 14.87 24.61 28.80
N SER A 157 16.12 24.14 28.68
CA SER A 157 16.60 22.86 29.19
C SER A 157 18.05 23.01 29.62
N ALA A 158 18.43 22.36 30.73
CA ALA A 158 19.80 22.38 31.23
C ALA A 158 20.76 21.58 30.31
N TYR A 159 20.24 20.67 29.50
CA TYR A 159 21.03 19.67 28.77
C TYR A 159 22.03 20.26 27.75
N THR A 160 21.75 21.43 27.17
CA THR A 160 22.61 22.05 26.15
C THR A 160 22.76 23.56 26.37
N PRO A 161 23.96 24.13 26.14
CA PRO A 161 24.14 25.58 26.08
C PRO A 161 23.68 26.19 24.75
N LEU A 162 23.29 25.37 23.76
CA LEU A 162 22.87 25.84 22.44
C LEU A 162 21.46 26.42 22.49
N ILE A 163 21.33 27.67 22.05
CA ILE A 163 20.05 28.37 21.95
C ILE A 163 19.54 28.28 20.51
N ALA A 164 18.23 28.01 20.40
CA ALA A 164 17.46 28.00 19.18
C ALA A 164 16.30 29.00 19.26
N ILE A 165 15.94 29.52 18.10
CA ILE A 165 14.77 30.40 17.91
C ILE A 165 13.79 29.62 17.05
N TYR A 166 12.55 29.48 17.53
CA TYR A 166 11.47 28.78 16.84
C TYR A 166 10.36 29.77 16.50
N ASP A 167 9.91 29.74 15.25
CA ASP A 167 8.79 30.52 14.70
C ASP A 167 7.54 29.67 14.45
N LYS A 168 7.67 28.35 14.58
CA LYS A 168 6.58 27.36 14.46
C LYS A 168 6.88 26.13 15.32
N GLY A 169 5.86 25.32 15.58
CA GLY A 169 5.98 24.03 16.27
C GLY A 169 5.16 22.92 15.61
N ASN A 170 4.97 21.82 16.33
CA ASN A 170 4.27 20.63 15.87
C ASN A 170 2.75 20.73 15.92
N PHE A 171 2.17 21.72 16.63
CA PHE A 171 0.71 21.85 16.75
C PHE A 171 0.07 22.18 15.40
N HIS A 172 0.44 23.29 14.74
CA HIS A 172 -0.23 23.77 13.51
C HIS A 172 0.58 23.65 12.21
N TYR A 173 1.83 23.14 12.25
CA TYR A 173 2.87 23.04 11.19
C TYR A 173 2.51 23.39 9.72
N ASN A 174 1.40 22.91 9.16
CA ASN A 174 1.10 22.99 7.72
C ASN A 174 -0.22 23.66 7.35
N TYR A 175 -0.96 24.27 8.29
CA TYR A 175 -2.04 25.15 7.88
C TYR A 175 -1.39 26.31 7.12
N PRO A 176 -1.68 26.50 5.82
CA PRO A 176 -1.26 27.70 5.12
C PRO A 176 -2.07 28.83 5.75
N VAL A 177 -1.54 29.37 6.84
CA VAL A 177 -1.48 30.81 6.95
C VAL A 177 -0.77 31.17 5.64
N LEU A 178 -1.55 31.58 4.61
CA LEU A 178 -1.17 31.92 3.22
C LEU A 178 -0.12 33.06 3.19
N TYR A 179 0.97 32.82 3.90
CA TYR A 179 1.91 33.76 4.45
C TYR A 179 3.26 33.05 4.61
N GLU A 180 3.56 32.10 3.69
CA GLU A 180 4.95 31.69 3.42
C GLU A 180 5.84 32.89 3.04
N SER A 181 5.27 34.07 2.85
CA SER A 181 5.97 35.34 2.89
C SER A 181 5.93 36.05 4.26
N ASP A 182 4.79 36.32 4.91
CA ASP A 182 4.75 37.57 5.68
C ASP A 182 5.14 37.59 7.18
N ILE A 183 5.43 36.52 7.93
CA ILE A 183 5.96 36.76 9.31
C ILE A 183 7.44 37.19 9.28
N ILE A 184 8.18 36.76 8.25
CA ILE A 184 9.56 37.20 7.98
C ILE A 184 9.58 38.28 6.87
N HIS A 185 8.54 38.39 6.03
CA HIS A 185 8.41 39.46 5.02
C HIS A 185 7.47 40.63 5.41
N LEU A 186 6.82 40.62 6.59
CA LEU A 186 6.41 41.85 7.31
C LEU A 186 7.62 42.58 7.89
N VAL A 187 8.83 42.08 7.66
CA VAL A 187 10.02 42.92 7.53
C VAL A 187 9.84 43.76 6.25
N SER A 188 8.97 44.76 6.32
CA SER A 188 9.11 45.93 5.46
C SER A 188 10.43 46.62 5.81
N GLU A 189 10.94 47.44 4.90
CA GLU A 189 12.19 48.20 5.04
C GLU A 189 12.23 49.16 6.26
N GLU A 190 11.19 49.21 7.11
CA GLU A 190 11.01 50.20 8.21
C GLU A 190 10.56 49.62 9.59
N GLY A 191 10.51 48.28 9.82
CA GLY A 191 9.98 47.68 11.08
C GLY A 191 10.95 46.84 11.97
N VAL A 192 10.49 46.38 13.15
CA VAL A 192 11.27 45.52 14.08
C VAL A 192 11.48 44.11 13.57
N ASN A 193 12.75 43.77 13.35
CA ASN A 193 13.16 42.40 13.09
C ASN A 193 13.48 41.67 14.42
N LEU A 194 12.47 41.06 15.04
CA LEU A 194 12.60 40.26 16.27
C LEU A 194 13.73 39.23 16.20
N LYS A 195 13.85 38.58 15.05
CA LYS A 195 14.92 37.63 14.75
C LYS A 195 16.31 38.30 14.82
N TYR A 196 16.47 39.48 14.21
CA TYR A 196 17.70 40.26 14.29
C TYR A 196 18.02 40.67 15.73
N ILE A 197 17.03 41.12 16.50
CA ILE A 197 17.22 41.50 17.91
C ILE A 197 17.74 40.30 18.70
N VAL A 198 17.05 39.16 18.66
CA VAL A 198 17.48 37.97 19.41
C VAL A 198 18.85 37.49 18.94
N ASN A 199 19.11 37.47 17.63
CA ASN A 199 20.42 37.10 17.09
C ASN A 199 21.54 38.01 17.55
N ARG A 200 21.29 39.33 17.58
CA ARG A 200 22.25 40.33 18.05
C ARG A 200 22.53 40.12 19.54
N THR A 201 21.48 39.97 20.34
CA THR A 201 21.60 39.69 21.78
C THR A 201 22.41 38.42 22.05
N ILE A 202 22.14 37.33 21.34
CA ILE A 202 22.92 36.10 21.48
C ILE A 202 24.37 36.36 21.09
N SER A 203 24.62 37.02 19.95
CA SER A 203 25.98 37.30 19.47
C SER A 203 26.80 38.13 20.48
N GLU A 204 26.17 39.11 21.12
CA GLU A 204 26.77 39.96 22.15
C GLU A 204 27.07 39.17 23.45
N LEU A 205 26.14 38.32 23.90
CA LEU A 205 26.29 37.56 25.14
C LEU A 205 27.19 36.31 25.03
N SER A 206 27.22 35.69 23.85
CA SER A 206 27.87 34.41 23.62
C SER A 206 29.19 34.52 22.84
N GLY A 207 29.52 35.73 22.36
CA GLY A 207 30.66 35.96 21.46
C GLY A 207 30.55 35.21 20.13
N GLY A 208 29.31 34.90 19.70
CA GLY A 208 29.02 34.11 18.51
C GLY A 208 29.30 32.60 18.63
N LYS A 209 29.65 32.11 19.83
CA LYS A 209 29.71 30.68 20.14
C LYS A 209 28.33 30.28 20.71
N TYR A 210 27.81 29.09 20.43
CA TYR A 210 26.56 28.55 21.02
C TYR A 210 25.18 28.91 20.38
N THR A 211 25.11 29.32 19.12
CA THR A 211 23.82 29.58 18.46
C THR A 211 23.50 28.54 17.38
N LEU A 212 22.34 27.88 17.49
CA LEU A 212 21.73 27.08 16.42
C LEU A 212 20.59 27.88 15.81
N HIS A 213 20.80 28.33 14.58
CA HIS A 213 19.80 29.13 13.89
C HIS A 213 18.89 28.21 13.08
N PHE A 214 17.73 27.84 13.66
CA PHE A 214 16.66 27.17 12.91
C PHE A 214 15.81 28.21 12.18
N TYR A 215 16.43 28.89 11.22
CA TYR A 215 15.68 29.68 10.25
C TYR A 215 14.99 28.68 9.34
N GLN A 216 13.68 28.46 9.54
CA GLN A 216 12.92 27.33 8.99
C GLN A 216 13.05 26.05 9.81
N PHE A 217 12.73 26.10 11.12
CA PHE A 217 12.39 24.85 11.82
C PHE A 217 11.26 24.18 11.04
N ASP A 218 11.53 22.98 10.55
CA ASP A 218 10.56 22.17 9.84
C ASP A 218 10.16 21.00 10.76
N PRO A 219 8.98 21.05 11.40
CA PRO A 219 8.42 19.96 12.19
C PRO A 219 8.29 18.61 11.46
N SER A 220 8.41 18.52 10.13
CA SER A 220 8.54 17.25 9.40
C SER A 220 9.95 16.64 9.51
N HIS A 221 10.95 17.43 9.90
CA HIS A 221 12.34 17.00 9.97
C HIS A 221 12.82 16.55 11.35
N ILE A 222 11.97 16.65 12.38
CA ILE A 222 12.32 16.24 13.75
C ILE A 222 12.18 14.73 13.94
N VAL A 223 12.94 14.17 14.88
CA VAL A 223 12.76 12.79 15.35
C VAL A 223 11.34 12.65 15.90
N LEU A 224 10.59 11.67 15.38
CA LEU A 224 9.15 11.46 15.69
C LEU A 224 8.87 11.30 17.19
N GLU A 225 9.88 10.88 17.93
CA GLU A 225 9.86 10.62 19.37
C GLU A 225 9.88 11.90 20.24
N ASP A 226 10.28 13.04 19.66
CA ASP A 226 10.43 14.30 20.40
C ASP A 226 9.76 15.50 19.69
N PRO A 227 8.42 15.50 19.53
CA PRO A 227 7.70 16.63 18.95
C PRO A 227 7.87 17.90 19.79
N ARG A 228 8.03 19.04 19.10
CA ARG A 228 8.23 20.36 19.68
C ARG A 228 6.93 21.15 19.66
N TYR A 229 6.23 21.17 20.80
CA TYR A 229 5.05 22.03 20.99
C TYR A 229 5.43 23.35 21.66
N PHE A 230 4.81 24.43 21.22
CA PHE A 230 4.97 25.75 21.84
C PHE A 230 3.60 26.41 22.03
N ASN A 231 3.37 27.03 23.18
CA ASN A 231 2.11 27.72 23.46
C ASN A 231 1.85 28.89 22.51
N PHE A 232 2.92 29.53 22.02
CA PHE A 232 2.82 30.63 21.07
C PHE A 232 2.12 30.23 19.76
N GLU A 233 2.12 28.94 19.41
CA GLU A 233 1.45 28.41 18.21
C GLU A 233 -0.03 28.79 18.16
N ILE A 234 -0.70 28.88 19.32
CA ILE A 234 -2.10 29.29 19.41
C ILE A 234 -2.28 30.78 19.07
N PHE A 235 -1.31 31.62 19.41
CA PHE A 235 -1.30 33.06 19.10
C PHE A 235 -0.92 33.30 17.63
N SER A 236 -0.02 32.49 17.08
CA SER A 236 0.33 32.51 15.65
C SER A 236 -0.89 32.23 14.76
N LEU A 237 -1.81 31.35 15.17
CA LEU A 237 -3.09 31.12 14.47
C LEU A 237 -3.95 32.38 14.38
N LEU A 238 -3.81 33.31 15.33
CA LEU A 238 -4.46 34.63 15.32
C LEU A 238 -3.70 35.70 14.54
N ARG A 239 -2.57 35.35 13.91
CA ARG A 239 -1.65 36.28 13.23
C ARG A 239 -0.95 37.26 14.17
N ILE A 240 -0.76 36.88 15.44
CA ILE A 240 0.08 37.64 16.37
C ILE A 240 1.53 37.20 16.18
N PRO A 241 2.48 38.11 15.86
CA PRO A 241 3.89 37.79 15.73
C PRO A 241 4.43 37.09 16.99
N SER A 242 4.95 35.88 16.83
CA SER A 242 5.26 35.00 17.94
C SER A 242 6.53 34.19 17.69
N ILE A 243 7.40 34.10 18.69
CA ILE A 243 8.59 33.24 18.65
C ILE A 243 8.84 32.57 20.00
N ALA A 244 9.47 31.40 20.00
CA ALA A 244 10.08 30.82 21.19
C ALA A 244 11.60 30.96 21.17
N ILE A 245 12.16 31.41 22.29
CA ILE A 245 13.58 31.29 22.60
C ILE A 245 13.72 30.02 23.43
N ALA A 246 14.41 29.02 22.90
CA ALA A 246 14.45 27.70 23.50
C ALA A 246 15.83 27.04 23.43
N SER A 247 16.09 26.06 24.29
CA SER A 247 17.26 25.20 24.14
C SER A 247 17.10 24.36 22.88
N ALA A 248 18.15 24.23 22.07
CA ALA A 248 18.08 23.52 20.78
C ALA A 248 17.77 22.01 20.92
N SER A 249 18.20 21.44 22.04
CA SER A 249 17.92 20.07 22.44
C SER A 249 17.37 20.07 23.87
N PHE A 250 16.47 19.14 24.16
CA PHE A 250 15.95 18.93 25.52
C PHE A 250 16.56 17.68 26.14
N SER A 251 16.58 17.65 27.47
CA SER A 251 17.05 16.50 28.22
C SER A 251 16.26 15.24 27.86
N PRO A 252 16.91 14.08 27.70
CA PRO A 252 16.23 12.80 27.51
C PRO A 252 15.43 12.36 28.75
N TYR A 253 15.68 12.96 29.93
CA TYR A 253 14.95 12.66 31.15
C TYR A 253 13.57 13.31 31.19
N ARG A 254 13.34 14.38 30.40
CA ARG A 254 12.03 15.04 30.33
C ARG A 254 10.95 14.02 29.95
N LYS A 255 9.74 14.17 30.48
CA LYS A 255 8.62 13.23 30.26
C LYS A 255 8.78 11.86 30.93
N THR A 256 9.73 11.71 31.86
CA THR A 256 9.98 10.47 32.61
C THR A 256 10.00 10.72 34.12
N PRO A 257 9.83 9.67 34.95
CA PRO A 257 10.06 9.77 36.39
C PRO A 257 11.48 10.21 36.78
N SER A 258 12.44 10.11 35.86
CA SER A 258 13.83 10.53 36.07
C SER A 258 14.07 12.03 35.85
N ASP A 259 13.03 12.81 35.55
CA ASP A 259 13.09 14.28 35.43
C ASP A 259 13.22 14.96 36.80
N ILE A 260 14.30 14.66 37.52
CA ILE A 260 14.58 15.12 38.88
C ILE A 260 15.71 16.14 38.91
N VAL A 261 15.74 16.95 39.97
CA VAL A 261 16.69 18.06 40.12
C VAL A 261 18.14 17.56 40.17
N GLU A 262 18.39 16.42 40.80
CA GLU A 262 19.72 15.83 40.98
C GLU A 262 20.38 15.52 39.63
N GLU A 263 19.61 15.03 38.66
CA GLU A 263 20.11 14.72 37.32
C GLU A 263 20.31 15.97 36.46
N SER A 264 19.39 16.93 36.53
CA SER A 264 19.48 18.19 35.78
C SER A 264 20.52 19.17 36.34
N SER A 265 20.75 19.17 37.66
CA SER A 265 21.64 20.12 38.34
C SER A 265 23.07 20.10 37.83
N LYS A 266 23.53 18.93 37.37
CA LYS A 266 24.85 18.70 36.75
C LYS A 266 25.09 19.62 35.54
N TYR A 267 24.02 20.13 34.92
CA TYR A 267 24.07 20.91 33.70
C TYR A 267 23.51 22.34 33.84
N PHE A 268 23.16 22.79 35.05
CA PHE A 268 22.54 24.11 35.27
C PHE A 268 23.37 25.31 34.81
N THR A 269 24.69 25.16 34.68
CA THR A 269 25.56 26.18 34.11
C THR A 269 25.14 26.60 32.69
N ASN A 270 24.53 25.70 31.92
CA ASN A 270 24.03 25.96 30.56
C ASN A 270 22.82 26.91 30.54
N ILE A 271 22.03 26.96 31.62
CA ILE A 271 20.80 27.77 31.70
C ILE A 271 21.10 29.27 31.66
N ARG A 272 22.28 29.68 32.17
CA ARG A 272 22.65 31.08 32.30
C ARG A 272 22.58 31.83 30.97
N LEU A 273 23.04 31.20 29.88
CA LEU A 273 23.07 31.83 28.57
C LEU A 273 21.66 32.09 28.04
N ILE A 274 20.77 31.09 28.12
CA ILE A 274 19.39 31.23 27.60
C ILE A 274 18.57 32.20 28.45
N ALA A 275 18.73 32.15 29.77
CA ALA A 275 18.08 33.09 30.68
C ALA A 275 18.52 34.54 30.42
N SER A 276 19.84 34.75 30.24
CA SER A 276 20.40 36.09 29.94
C SER A 276 19.98 36.59 28.57
N THR A 277 19.92 35.70 27.57
CA THR A 277 19.42 36.01 26.23
C THR A 277 17.96 36.47 26.31
N TYR A 278 17.10 35.66 26.92
CA TYR A 278 15.67 35.97 27.06
C TYR A 278 15.47 37.30 27.80
N ALA A 279 16.12 37.49 28.96
CA ALA A 279 16.00 38.71 29.75
C ALA A 279 16.48 39.96 28.99
N THR A 280 17.57 39.86 28.22
CA THR A 280 18.11 40.98 27.44
C THR A 280 17.20 41.32 26.26
N THR A 281 16.65 40.32 25.55
CA THR A 281 15.64 40.54 24.52
C THR A 281 14.39 41.22 25.10
N VAL A 282 13.90 40.75 26.25
CA VAL A 282 12.75 41.36 26.94
C VAL A 282 13.06 42.81 27.31
N LYS A 283 14.21 43.10 27.92
CA LYS A 283 14.61 44.48 28.26
C LYS A 283 14.63 45.39 27.03
N TYR A 284 15.20 44.91 25.92
CA TYR A 284 15.27 45.68 24.68
C TYR A 284 13.87 46.06 24.18
N LEU A 285 12.95 45.09 24.09
CA LEU A 285 11.58 45.35 23.63
C LEU A 285 10.75 46.22 24.57
N LEU A 286 10.98 46.11 25.88
CA LEU A 286 10.19 46.82 26.88
C LEU A 286 10.68 48.25 27.15
N VAL A 287 11.97 48.51 27.02
CA VAL A 287 12.60 49.77 27.47
C VAL A 287 13.32 50.50 26.35
N GLU A 288 14.11 49.79 25.53
CA GLU A 288 15.08 50.41 24.61
C GLU A 288 14.51 50.67 23.22
N TYR A 289 13.58 49.85 22.75
CA TYR A 289 12.98 50.02 21.43
C TYR A 289 11.87 51.08 21.44
N GLU A 290 12.01 52.15 20.64
CA GLU A 290 11.13 53.33 20.76
C GLU A 290 10.02 53.41 19.70
N ASP A 291 10.15 52.68 18.59
CA ASP A 291 9.18 52.76 17.49
C ASP A 291 7.97 51.84 17.73
N PRO A 292 6.79 52.16 17.17
CA PRO A 292 5.65 51.26 17.21
C PRO A 292 5.98 49.92 16.54
N LEU A 293 5.60 48.80 17.16
CA LEU A 293 5.94 47.48 16.63
C LEU A 293 5.08 47.13 15.41
N PHE A 294 3.76 47.14 15.57
CA PHE A 294 2.76 46.79 14.56
C PHE A 294 1.42 47.50 14.86
N GLU A 295 0.51 47.56 13.88
CA GLU A 295 -0.85 48.09 14.08
C GLU A 295 -1.72 47.16 14.94
N GLU A 296 -2.89 47.65 15.38
CA GLU A 296 -3.88 46.84 16.11
C GLU A 296 -4.34 45.64 15.28
N HIS A 297 -4.45 44.48 15.94
CA HIS A 297 -4.96 43.29 15.28
C HIS A 297 -6.50 43.33 15.26
N ASP A 298 -7.08 43.41 14.07
CA ASP A 298 -8.51 43.20 13.86
C ASP A 298 -8.77 41.69 13.66
N PHE A 299 -8.86 40.96 14.77
CA PHE A 299 -9.07 39.51 14.72
C PHE A 299 -10.46 39.21 14.15
N ASN A 300 -10.51 38.42 13.07
CA ASN A 300 -11.77 37.84 12.61
C ASN A 300 -12.13 36.63 13.49
N PRO A 301 -13.23 36.65 14.28
CA PRO A 301 -13.63 35.53 15.13
C PRO A 301 -13.83 34.22 14.35
N LYS A 302 -14.08 34.30 13.02
CA LYS A 302 -14.22 33.14 12.14
C LYS A 302 -12.95 32.28 12.03
N ASN A 303 -11.79 32.80 12.45
CA ASN A 303 -10.53 32.04 12.46
C ASN A 303 -10.43 31.07 13.66
N ILE A 304 -11.27 31.24 14.69
CA ILE A 304 -11.39 30.28 15.78
C ILE A 304 -12.34 29.16 15.36
N LYS A 305 -11.84 27.93 15.40
CA LYS A 305 -12.61 26.73 15.13
C LYS A 305 -12.80 25.92 16.40
N VAL A 306 -14.01 25.43 16.62
CA VAL A 306 -14.41 24.59 17.75
C VAL A 306 -14.97 23.29 17.19
N LEU A 307 -14.45 22.16 17.67
CA LEU A 307 -15.04 20.86 17.39
C LEU A 307 -16.03 20.53 18.52
N VAL A 308 -17.29 20.32 18.16
CA VAL A 308 -18.37 19.97 19.09
C VAL A 308 -18.73 18.51 18.87
N GLY A 309 -18.39 17.66 19.82
CA GLY A 309 -18.72 16.24 19.79
C GLY A 309 -20.04 15.96 20.50
N ARG A 310 -20.85 15.05 19.94
CA ARG A 310 -22.03 14.51 20.61
C ARG A 310 -22.02 12.99 20.56
N THR A 311 -21.80 12.34 21.69
CA THR A 311 -21.87 10.89 21.83
C THR A 311 -23.33 10.45 21.95
N VAL A 312 -23.70 9.47 21.14
CA VAL A 312 -25.08 8.97 21.04
C VAL A 312 -25.11 7.46 20.90
N GLU A 313 -26.22 6.84 21.27
CA GLU A 313 -26.55 5.46 20.95
C GLU A 313 -27.67 5.44 19.90
N TYR A 314 -27.59 4.58 18.89
CA TYR A 314 -28.64 4.46 17.87
C TYR A 314 -29.70 3.46 18.31
N ASN A 315 -30.93 3.94 18.57
CA ASN A 315 -32.07 3.10 18.91
C ASN A 315 -32.74 2.59 17.62
N GLU A 316 -32.55 1.31 17.29
CA GLU A 316 -33.10 0.71 16.07
C GLU A 316 -34.63 0.69 16.03
N THR A 317 -35.27 0.50 17.18
CA THR A 317 -36.73 0.36 17.26
C THR A 317 -37.42 1.70 16.97
N ALA A 318 -36.84 2.79 17.46
CA ALA A 318 -37.35 4.13 17.27
C ALA A 318 -36.75 4.84 16.04
N GLY A 319 -35.62 4.34 15.50
CA GLY A 319 -34.89 4.94 14.38
C GLY A 319 -34.27 6.30 14.72
N VAL A 320 -33.94 6.54 16.00
CA VAL A 320 -33.43 7.82 16.50
C VAL A 320 -32.12 7.64 17.28
N TYR A 321 -31.33 8.70 17.33
CA TYR A 321 -30.12 8.76 18.15
C TYR A 321 -30.44 9.33 19.53
N GLU A 322 -30.12 8.58 20.58
CA GLU A 322 -30.30 8.97 21.97
C GLU A 322 -28.97 9.46 22.56
N PRO A 323 -28.95 10.56 23.34
CA PRO A 323 -27.71 11.06 23.93
C PRO A 323 -27.10 10.05 24.90
N LEU A 324 -25.79 9.81 24.80
CA LEU A 324 -25.04 8.92 25.68
C LEU A 324 -23.97 9.72 26.43
N GLY A 325 -24.24 10.03 27.69
CA GLY A 325 -23.35 10.81 28.55
C GLY A 325 -22.21 10.02 29.19
N ASP A 326 -21.28 10.78 29.79
CA ASP A 326 -20.10 10.29 30.54
C ASP A 326 -19.14 9.40 29.70
N SER A 327 -19.11 9.63 28.40
CA SER A 327 -18.21 8.96 27.45
C SER A 327 -16.89 9.71 27.30
N LEU A 328 -15.84 8.98 26.91
CA LEU A 328 -14.55 9.54 26.52
C LEU A 328 -14.51 9.71 25.00
N VAL A 329 -14.14 10.90 24.55
CA VAL A 329 -13.90 11.22 23.14
C VAL A 329 -12.42 11.51 22.95
N ILE A 330 -11.80 10.79 22.04
CA ILE A 330 -10.40 10.94 21.68
C ILE A 330 -10.32 11.48 20.26
N VAL A 331 -9.62 12.59 20.09
CA VAL A 331 -9.50 13.32 18.83
C VAL A 331 -8.04 13.36 18.42
N HIS A 332 -7.71 12.76 17.30
CA HIS A 332 -6.36 12.69 16.75
C HIS A 332 -6.24 13.62 15.55
N TYR A 333 -5.27 14.54 15.57
CA TYR A 333 -4.98 15.38 14.41
C TYR A 333 -4.02 14.66 13.47
N PHE A 334 -4.50 14.35 12.26
CA PHE A 334 -3.76 13.62 11.23
C PHE A 334 -3.47 14.53 10.03
N TRP A 335 -2.27 14.42 9.46
CA TRP A 335 -1.92 15.13 8.22
C TRP A 335 -1.82 14.18 7.02
N SER A 336 -2.76 14.25 6.08
CA SER A 336 -2.78 13.41 4.86
C SER A 336 -2.44 14.21 3.60
N ARG A 337 -1.48 13.75 2.78
CA ARG A 337 -1.39 14.13 1.36
C ARG A 337 -1.80 12.95 0.48
N PRO A 338 -2.86 13.06 -0.35
CA PRO A 338 -3.11 12.07 -1.38
C PRO A 338 -2.04 12.20 -2.48
N THR A 339 -1.25 11.15 -2.70
CA THR A 339 -0.30 11.09 -3.83
C THR A 339 -0.69 9.94 -4.77
N TYR A 340 -0.61 10.20 -6.08
CA TYR A 340 -1.06 9.36 -7.19
C TYR A 340 -0.71 7.86 -7.06
N GLY A 341 -1.70 7.03 -6.76
CA GLY A 341 -1.77 5.61 -7.15
C GLY A 341 -0.86 4.61 -6.43
N GLN A 342 0.05 5.07 -5.57
CA GLN A 342 0.76 4.21 -4.61
C GLN A 342 0.79 4.91 -3.26
N ILE A 343 0.17 4.28 -2.28
CA ILE A 343 0.23 4.70 -0.89
C ILE A 343 1.59 4.27 -0.36
N VAL A 344 2.62 5.08 -0.61
CA VAL A 344 3.82 5.05 0.24
C VAL A 344 3.49 5.97 1.41
N PHE A 345 3.00 5.36 2.49
CA PHE A 345 2.72 6.04 3.75
C PHE A 345 3.98 6.70 4.30
N LEU A 346 4.09 8.00 4.09
CA LEU A 346 4.86 8.88 4.98
C LEU A 346 3.95 10.08 5.29
N GLY A 347 2.91 9.81 6.09
CA GLY A 347 1.95 10.78 6.63
C GLY A 347 0.52 10.25 6.62
N PRO A 348 -0.04 9.90 7.80
CA PRO A 348 -0.32 10.95 8.77
C PRO A 348 0.24 10.66 10.17
N PHE A 349 1.31 11.33 10.57
CA PHE A 349 1.68 11.35 11.99
C PHE A 349 0.57 12.06 12.76
N VAL A 350 0.14 11.50 13.89
CA VAL A 350 -0.68 12.27 14.81
C VAL A 350 0.18 13.40 15.34
N ARG A 351 -0.13 14.61 14.90
CA ARG A 351 0.63 15.80 15.27
C ARG A 351 0.33 16.21 16.70
N HIS A 352 -0.90 16.01 17.15
CA HIS A 352 -1.33 16.08 18.54
C HIS A 352 -2.64 15.30 18.70
N TYR A 353 -2.98 14.95 19.93
CA TYR A 353 -4.24 14.31 20.27
C TYR A 353 -4.89 15.05 21.45
N ILE A 354 -6.21 14.95 21.55
CA ILE A 354 -7.03 15.59 22.58
C ILE A 354 -7.94 14.52 23.14
N ILE A 355 -8.04 14.46 24.48
CA ILE A 355 -8.96 13.57 25.19
C ILE A 355 -9.93 14.46 25.94
N GLU A 356 -11.22 14.29 25.71
CA GLU A 356 -12.28 15.06 26.36
C GLU A 356 -13.36 14.10 26.88
N LYS A 357 -13.81 14.30 28.12
CA LYS A 357 -14.95 13.57 28.70
C LYS A 357 -16.24 14.35 28.42
N THR A 358 -17.26 13.66 27.90
CA THR A 358 -18.57 14.28 27.61
C THR A 358 -19.33 14.57 28.90
N ASP A 359 -20.26 15.53 28.83
CA ASP A 359 -21.22 15.77 29.92
C ASP A 359 -22.29 14.65 29.99
N SER A 360 -23.23 14.78 30.92
CA SER A 360 -24.32 13.82 31.11
C SER A 360 -25.26 13.70 29.90
N GLU A 361 -25.24 14.67 28.98
CA GLU A 361 -26.01 14.66 27.74
C GLU A 361 -25.17 14.19 26.54
N GLY A 362 -23.93 13.77 26.75
CA GLY A 362 -23.03 13.29 25.70
C GLY A 362 -22.34 14.41 24.91
N ASN A 363 -22.41 15.67 25.33
CA ASN A 363 -21.77 16.76 24.61
C ASN A 363 -20.32 16.98 25.07
N SER A 364 -19.44 17.27 24.11
CA SER A 364 -18.06 17.72 24.34
C SER A 364 -17.73 18.90 23.44
N ARG A 365 -16.84 19.79 23.90
CA ARG A 365 -16.43 20.98 23.14
C ARG A 365 -14.92 21.14 23.23
N ILE A 366 -14.27 21.11 22.08
CA ILE A 366 -12.82 21.22 21.95
C ILE A 366 -12.51 22.55 21.25
N PRO A 367 -12.04 23.56 21.98
CA PRO A 367 -11.75 24.87 21.41
C PRO A 367 -10.42 24.90 20.65
N ILE A 368 -10.34 25.72 19.61
CA ILE A 368 -9.15 25.95 18.78
C ILE A 368 -8.58 24.66 18.19
N VAL A 369 -9.32 24.11 17.24
CA VAL A 369 -8.84 23.09 16.30
C VAL A 369 -8.32 23.76 15.03
N ILE A 370 -7.49 23.06 14.27
CA ILE A 370 -6.91 23.63 13.05
C ILE A 370 -7.97 23.63 11.93
N PRO A 371 -8.21 24.77 11.26
CA PRO A 371 -9.21 24.83 10.19
C PRO A 371 -8.82 23.97 8.97
N ASP A 372 -9.80 23.57 8.15
CA ASP A 372 -9.66 22.79 6.90
C ASP A 372 -8.90 21.43 6.98
N GLU A 373 -8.43 21.08 8.18
CA GLU A 373 -7.68 19.87 8.50
C GLU A 373 -8.57 18.69 8.90
N LEU A 374 -8.01 17.48 8.85
CA LEU A 374 -8.71 16.23 9.18
C LEU A 374 -8.36 15.77 10.61
N TYR A 375 -9.39 15.55 11.42
CA TYR A 375 -9.28 14.96 12.74
C TYR A 375 -9.98 13.61 12.77
N TRP A 376 -9.34 12.57 13.31
CA TRP A 376 -10.04 11.33 13.59
C TRP A 376 -10.64 11.37 14.98
N VAL A 377 -11.88 10.92 15.10
CA VAL A 377 -12.65 10.97 16.33
C VAL A 377 -13.03 9.54 16.73
N MET A 378 -12.56 9.12 17.90
CA MET A 378 -12.91 7.86 18.54
C MET A 378 -13.71 8.14 19.80
N GLY A 379 -14.63 7.24 20.14
CA GLY A 379 -15.47 7.37 21.32
C GLY A 379 -15.64 6.05 22.07
N TYR A 380 -15.65 6.15 23.40
CA TYR A 380 -15.62 5.01 24.31
C TYR A 380 -16.42 5.29 25.58
N LYS A 381 -17.06 4.29 26.17
CA LYS A 381 -17.67 4.38 27.52
C LYS A 381 -17.42 3.10 28.30
N ASP A 382 -17.12 3.25 29.58
CA ASP A 382 -16.78 2.15 30.47
C ASP A 382 -17.31 2.44 31.88
N ASP A 383 -18.39 1.75 32.30
CA ASP A 383 -18.99 1.87 33.63
C ASP A 383 -19.49 0.48 34.12
N PRO A 384 -18.85 -0.15 35.13
CA PRO A 384 -17.75 0.37 35.95
C PRO A 384 -16.42 0.44 35.20
N GLU A 385 -15.54 1.37 35.57
CA GLU A 385 -14.20 1.59 34.98
C GLU A 385 -13.18 0.45 35.19
N GLU A 386 -13.65 -0.74 35.60
CA GLU A 386 -12.84 -1.95 35.77
C GLU A 386 -13.41 -3.04 34.85
N GLY A 387 -12.61 -3.51 33.90
CA GLY A 387 -12.98 -4.57 32.97
C GLY A 387 -12.87 -4.17 31.50
N PRO A 388 -13.43 -5.00 30.60
CA PRO A 388 -13.58 -4.68 29.19
C PRO A 388 -14.51 -3.50 28.96
N ILE A 389 -14.19 -2.70 27.94
CA ILE A 389 -14.99 -1.56 27.54
C ILE A 389 -16.46 -1.93 27.28
N GLU A 390 -17.39 -1.12 27.79
CA GLU A 390 -18.82 -1.38 27.65
C GLU A 390 -19.37 -0.90 26.29
N TYR A 391 -18.99 0.31 25.88
CA TYR A 391 -19.35 0.88 24.58
C TYR A 391 -18.11 1.33 23.81
N ALA A 392 -18.14 1.09 22.51
CA ALA A 392 -17.15 1.60 21.58
C ALA A 392 -17.83 2.23 20.34
N ILE A 393 -17.02 2.91 19.55
CA ILE A 393 -17.44 3.56 18.31
C ILE A 393 -18.08 2.57 17.32
N ASP A 394 -19.21 2.97 16.76
CA ASP A 394 -19.95 2.25 15.74
C ASP A 394 -19.61 2.83 14.36
N PHE A 395 -18.82 2.11 13.55
CA PHE A 395 -18.35 2.61 12.25
C PHE A 395 -19.49 2.85 11.26
N PRO A 396 -20.41 1.89 11.00
CA PRO A 396 -21.56 2.09 10.14
C PRO A 396 -22.43 3.31 10.47
N PHE A 397 -22.72 3.55 11.76
CA PHE A 397 -23.64 4.61 12.18
C PHE A 397 -22.96 5.96 12.47
N THR A 398 -21.66 5.97 12.74
CA THR A 398 -20.87 7.21 12.80
C THR A 398 -20.60 7.75 11.39
N GLY A 399 -20.53 6.87 10.37
CA GLY A 399 -20.39 7.21 8.96
C GLY A 399 -18.95 7.52 8.52
N SER A 400 -18.18 8.29 9.30
CA SER A 400 -16.76 8.55 9.04
C SER A 400 -15.98 8.74 10.34
N ILE A 401 -14.84 8.06 10.44
CA ILE A 401 -13.87 8.26 11.55
C ILE A 401 -13.19 9.63 11.41
N GLY A 402 -13.00 10.10 10.17
CA GLY A 402 -12.36 11.38 9.86
C GLY A 402 -13.36 12.53 9.71
N VAL A 403 -13.19 13.57 10.52
CA VAL A 403 -13.95 14.82 10.50
C VAL A 403 -13.05 15.93 9.97
N ARG A 404 -13.42 16.52 8.83
CA ARG A 404 -12.74 17.71 8.31
C ARG A 404 -13.33 18.95 8.98
N ILE A 405 -12.47 19.78 9.57
CA ILE A 405 -12.92 21.02 10.21
C ILE A 405 -13.46 21.98 9.15
N GLY A 406 -14.72 22.37 9.32
CA GLY A 406 -15.43 23.22 8.36
C GLY A 406 -15.03 24.69 8.42
N ARG A 407 -15.62 25.48 7.51
CA ARG A 407 -15.47 26.95 7.48
C ARG A 407 -16.29 27.67 8.56
N GLU A 408 -17.25 27.00 9.17
CA GLU A 408 -18.04 27.53 10.29
C GLU A 408 -17.20 27.64 11.56
N ILE A 409 -17.69 28.33 12.59
CA ILE A 409 -16.98 28.43 13.88
C ILE A 409 -17.05 27.07 14.59
N GLU A 410 -18.21 26.43 14.58
CA GLU A 410 -18.43 25.13 15.18
C GLU A 410 -18.53 24.06 14.09
N THR A 411 -17.75 23.00 14.23
CA THR A 411 -17.93 21.77 13.45
C THR A 411 -18.54 20.74 14.39
N ILE A 412 -19.77 20.33 14.12
CA ILE A 412 -20.49 19.35 14.94
C ILE A 412 -20.20 17.95 14.39
N VAL A 413 -19.76 17.04 15.26
CA VAL A 413 -19.61 15.61 14.97
C VAL A 413 -20.51 14.81 15.90
N GLN A 414 -21.32 13.93 15.31
CA GLN A 414 -22.07 12.94 16.04
C GLN A 414 -21.27 11.63 16.06
N ILE A 415 -21.06 11.08 17.25
CA ILE A 415 -20.22 9.90 17.48
C ILE A 415 -21.16 8.80 17.98
N ALA A 416 -21.52 7.87 17.10
CA ALA A 416 -22.40 6.77 17.48
C ALA A 416 -21.58 5.71 18.22
N LEU A 417 -22.05 5.34 19.42
CA LEU A 417 -21.50 4.28 20.24
C LEU A 417 -22.53 3.16 20.34
N PHE A 418 -22.05 1.93 20.44
CA PHE A 418 -22.89 0.76 20.64
C PHE A 418 -22.32 -0.09 21.76
N LYS A 419 -23.19 -0.75 22.52
CA LYS A 419 -22.77 -1.72 23.53
C LYS A 419 -22.00 -2.84 22.85
N THR A 420 -20.84 -3.26 23.36
CA THR A 420 -19.93 -4.08 22.58
C THR A 420 -19.19 -5.14 23.39
N GLY A 421 -18.84 -6.26 22.76
CA GLY A 421 -17.77 -7.15 23.18
C GLY A 421 -16.53 -6.92 22.31
N SER A 422 -15.34 -7.26 22.79
CA SER A 422 -14.10 -7.01 22.04
C SER A 422 -13.24 -8.26 21.81
N VAL A 423 -12.65 -8.35 20.61
CA VAL A 423 -11.58 -9.30 20.26
C VAL A 423 -10.26 -8.56 20.24
N VAL A 424 -9.26 -9.09 20.92
CA VAL A 424 -7.88 -8.59 20.83
C VAL A 424 -7.03 -9.57 20.04
N LEU A 425 -6.44 -9.07 18.97
CA LEU A 425 -5.51 -9.76 18.09
C LEU A 425 -4.12 -9.17 18.25
N PHE A 426 -3.10 -10.04 18.36
CA PHE A 426 -1.69 -9.64 18.35
C PHE A 426 -1.04 -10.11 17.06
N ASP A 427 0.15 -9.60 16.72
CA ASP A 427 0.90 -10.05 15.54
C ASP A 427 0.04 -10.05 14.25
N VAL A 428 -0.76 -9.00 14.04
CA VAL A 428 -1.42 -8.75 12.76
C VAL A 428 -0.37 -8.20 11.79
N LEU A 429 0.19 -9.11 11.00
CA LEU A 429 1.33 -8.84 10.12
C LEU A 429 0.93 -8.86 8.64
N ASP A 430 1.67 -8.17 7.79
CA ASP A 430 1.80 -8.52 6.39
C ASP A 430 2.60 -9.83 6.28
N PRO A 431 2.02 -10.92 5.76
CA PRO A 431 2.69 -12.21 5.62
C PRO A 431 3.88 -12.19 4.66
N ASP A 432 3.82 -11.41 3.57
CA ASP A 432 4.85 -11.49 2.53
C ASP A 432 6.18 -10.89 3.03
N THR A 433 6.09 -9.98 4.00
CA THR A 433 7.22 -9.30 4.63
C THR A 433 7.43 -9.70 6.11
N ALA A 434 6.43 -10.23 6.79
CA ALA A 434 6.37 -10.35 8.25
C ALA A 434 6.53 -9.01 9.01
N SER A 435 6.15 -7.89 8.40
CA SER A 435 6.03 -6.58 9.11
C SER A 435 4.63 -6.40 9.70
N PRO A 436 4.46 -5.62 10.78
CA PRO A 436 3.14 -5.15 11.20
C PRO A 436 2.34 -4.60 10.01
N LEU A 437 1.06 -4.94 9.93
CA LEU A 437 0.20 -4.48 8.86
C LEU A 437 -0.08 -2.98 9.02
N ASP A 438 -0.13 -2.25 7.90
CA ASP A 438 -0.49 -0.84 7.92
C ASP A 438 -1.91 -0.63 8.50
N PRO A 439 -2.11 0.32 9.42
CA PRO A 439 -3.42 0.63 9.99
C PRO A 439 -4.51 0.87 8.95
N GLU A 440 -4.23 1.42 7.77
CA GLU A 440 -5.26 1.59 6.74
C GLU A 440 -5.84 0.24 6.29
N TYR A 441 -5.00 -0.77 6.11
CA TYR A 441 -5.46 -2.11 5.75
C TYR A 441 -6.19 -2.79 6.90
N VAL A 442 -5.78 -2.52 8.14
CA VAL A 442 -6.49 -3.00 9.33
C VAL A 442 -7.86 -2.33 9.47
N LEU A 443 -8.00 -1.04 9.19
CA LEU A 443 -9.28 -0.34 9.23
C LEU A 443 -10.24 -0.82 8.13
N ALA A 444 -9.71 -1.41 7.05
CA ALA A 444 -10.49 -2.09 6.01
C ALA A 444 -10.90 -3.54 6.38
N THR A 445 -10.74 -3.94 7.65
CA THR A 445 -11.19 -5.26 8.13
C THR A 445 -12.67 -5.48 7.87
N LEU A 446 -13.00 -6.66 7.35
CA LEU A 446 -14.35 -7.09 7.13
C LEU A 446 -14.79 -7.95 8.32
N VAL A 447 -15.83 -7.49 9.02
CA VAL A 447 -16.56 -8.30 9.99
C VAL A 447 -17.81 -8.81 9.29
N ILE A 448 -17.93 -10.12 9.15
CA ILE A 448 -18.96 -10.76 8.33
C ILE A 448 -19.74 -11.76 9.19
N ASP A 449 -21.05 -11.85 9.02
CA ASP A 449 -21.86 -12.92 9.62
C ASP A 449 -21.42 -14.29 9.08
N HIS A 450 -21.18 -15.22 10.00
CA HIS A 450 -20.68 -16.54 9.66
C HIS A 450 -21.67 -17.33 8.77
N SER A 451 -22.99 -17.15 8.97
CA SER A 451 -24.01 -17.98 8.30
C SER A 451 -24.51 -17.38 6.99
N SER A 452 -24.93 -16.12 7.01
CA SER A 452 -25.47 -15.37 5.87
C SER A 452 -24.40 -14.77 4.97
N GLN A 453 -23.17 -14.61 5.48
CA GLN A 453 -22.05 -13.96 4.77
C GLN A 453 -22.30 -12.47 4.46
N ASN A 454 -23.25 -11.84 5.15
CA ASN A 454 -23.50 -10.39 5.10
C ASN A 454 -22.54 -9.63 6.03
N PHE A 455 -22.28 -8.35 5.75
CA PHE A 455 -21.49 -7.52 6.65
C PHE A 455 -22.18 -7.32 8.01
N ALA A 456 -21.38 -7.30 9.08
CA ALA A 456 -21.88 -6.98 10.41
C ALA A 456 -22.46 -5.57 10.45
N ARG A 457 -23.61 -5.43 11.11
CA ARG A 457 -24.34 -4.17 11.17
C ARG A 457 -23.75 -3.21 12.21
N HIS A 458 -23.25 -3.75 13.31
CA HIS A 458 -22.57 -3.00 14.37
C HIS A 458 -21.17 -3.55 14.58
N TYR A 459 -20.17 -2.73 14.27
CA TYR A 459 -18.78 -3.06 14.54
C TYR A 459 -17.93 -1.80 14.67
N GLY A 460 -16.81 -1.94 15.38
CA GLY A 460 -15.77 -0.92 15.51
C GLY A 460 -14.40 -1.56 15.47
N ILE A 461 -13.37 -0.81 15.11
CA ILE A 461 -11.99 -1.30 15.07
C ILE A 461 -11.09 -0.24 15.67
N ASP A 462 -10.19 -0.64 16.55
CA ASP A 462 -9.10 0.19 17.02
C ASP A 462 -7.77 -0.52 16.78
N VAL A 463 -6.76 0.26 16.40
CA VAL A 463 -5.44 -0.23 16.00
C VAL A 463 -4.41 0.39 16.92
N GLU A 464 -3.45 -0.41 17.37
CA GLU A 464 -2.35 0.11 18.16
C GLU A 464 -1.47 1.03 17.30
N ILE A 465 -1.39 2.28 17.74
CA ILE A 465 -0.46 3.28 17.20
C ILE A 465 0.44 3.74 18.35
N ILE A 466 1.64 3.17 18.44
CA ILE A 466 2.56 3.43 19.55
C ILE A 466 3.00 4.90 19.47
N GLY A 467 2.78 5.64 20.57
CA GLY A 467 3.09 7.06 20.63
C GLY A 467 2.28 7.93 19.65
N ASN A 468 1.22 7.38 19.04
CA ASN A 468 0.43 8.00 17.97
C ASN A 468 1.25 8.34 16.70
N ILE A 469 2.34 7.62 16.45
CA ILE A 469 3.18 7.79 15.27
C ILE A 469 2.76 6.77 14.21
N MET A 470 2.21 7.23 13.10
CA MET A 470 1.88 6.35 11.96
C MET A 470 3.10 6.08 11.09
N ASP A 471 4.00 5.25 11.61
CA ASP A 471 5.17 4.73 10.90
C ASP A 471 5.28 3.24 11.24
N PRO A 472 5.62 2.36 10.27
CA PRO A 472 5.69 0.92 10.49
C PRO A 472 6.53 0.46 11.69
N ARG A 473 7.48 1.28 12.16
CA ARG A 473 8.27 1.03 13.37
C ARG A 473 7.48 1.11 14.68
N TYR A 474 6.39 1.86 14.69
CA TYR A 474 5.58 2.17 15.86
C TYR A 474 4.23 1.43 15.84
N TYR A 475 4.16 0.33 15.10
CA TYR A 475 3.04 -0.60 15.14
C TYR A 475 3.51 -1.91 15.78
N GLY A 476 2.87 -2.36 16.85
CA GLY A 476 3.10 -3.70 17.41
C GLY A 476 2.25 -4.78 16.72
N GLY A 477 1.37 -4.38 15.77
CA GLY A 477 0.43 -5.29 15.12
C GLY A 477 -0.69 -5.73 16.05
N VAL A 478 -1.05 -4.93 17.05
CA VAL A 478 -2.19 -5.22 17.93
C VAL A 478 -3.44 -4.50 17.41
N VAL A 479 -4.54 -5.24 17.35
CA VAL A 479 -5.82 -4.78 16.82
C VAL A 479 -6.91 -5.21 17.79
N GLN A 480 -7.80 -4.28 18.14
CA GLN A 480 -9.00 -4.55 18.91
C GLN A 480 -10.23 -4.36 18.03
N ILE A 481 -11.09 -5.37 17.97
CA ILE A 481 -12.29 -5.37 17.14
C ILE A 481 -13.49 -5.46 18.06
N PHE A 482 -14.40 -4.51 17.91
CA PHE A 482 -15.63 -4.35 18.69
C PHE A 482 -16.81 -4.89 17.88
N VAL A 483 -17.63 -5.72 18.50
CA VAL A 483 -18.76 -6.42 17.85
C VAL A 483 -19.88 -6.66 18.86
N ASN A 484 -21.12 -6.68 18.39
CA ASN A 484 -22.25 -7.06 19.20
C ASN A 484 -23.20 -7.99 18.42
N PRO A 485 -23.19 -9.30 18.73
CA PRO A 485 -24.08 -10.29 18.12
C PRO A 485 -25.57 -10.10 18.46
N GLU A 486 -25.93 -9.37 19.52
CA GLU A 486 -27.33 -9.13 19.91
C GLU A 486 -27.98 -8.02 19.09
N LEU A 487 -27.19 -7.02 18.68
CA LEU A 487 -27.65 -5.89 17.85
C LEU A 487 -27.52 -6.17 16.35
N SER A 488 -26.63 -7.11 16.00
CA SER A 488 -26.50 -7.58 14.63
C SER A 488 -27.44 -8.79 14.44
N GLU A 489 -28.10 -8.96 13.29
CA GLU A 489 -28.88 -10.19 12.99
C GLU A 489 -28.00 -11.45 12.82
N THR A 490 -26.87 -11.49 13.54
CA THR A 490 -25.70 -12.31 13.27
C THR A 490 -25.28 -13.01 14.56
N PRO A 491 -25.70 -14.26 14.79
CA PRO A 491 -25.36 -14.95 16.03
C PRO A 491 -23.86 -15.24 16.14
N ARG A 492 -23.09 -15.23 15.04
CA ARG A 492 -21.64 -15.42 15.03
C ARG A 492 -20.99 -14.71 13.85
N PHE A 493 -19.75 -14.28 14.00
CA PHE A 493 -19.02 -13.53 12.97
C PHE A 493 -17.67 -14.15 12.63
N ASP A 494 -17.23 -13.91 11.40
CA ASP A 494 -15.90 -14.16 10.88
C ASP A 494 -15.18 -12.81 10.68
N ILE A 495 -13.87 -12.79 10.91
CA ILE A 495 -13.03 -11.58 10.78
C ILE A 495 -12.03 -11.81 9.66
N LEU A 496 -11.99 -10.90 8.68
CA LEU A 496 -11.07 -10.96 7.56
C LEU A 496 -10.31 -9.65 7.41
N ILE A 497 -8.99 -9.70 7.50
CA ILE A 497 -8.12 -8.52 7.40
C ILE A 497 -7.43 -8.51 6.03
N PRO A 498 -7.71 -7.54 5.13
CA PRO A 498 -7.16 -7.49 3.78
C PRO A 498 -5.71 -6.95 3.74
N LEU A 499 -5.05 -7.08 2.58
CA LEU A 499 -3.69 -6.55 2.29
C LEU A 499 -3.69 -5.44 1.22
N GLY A 500 -4.82 -4.75 1.02
CA GLY A 500 -5.00 -3.70 0.01
C GLY A 500 -5.20 -4.20 -1.43
N GLY A 501 -6.14 -3.60 -2.16
CA GLY A 501 -6.50 -3.99 -3.54
C GLY A 501 -7.19 -5.37 -3.63
N LEU A 502 -7.14 -6.01 -4.81
CA LEU A 502 -7.62 -7.40 -5.01
C LEU A 502 -6.69 -8.46 -4.38
N ARG A 503 -5.80 -8.07 -3.45
CA ARG A 503 -4.86 -8.99 -2.80
C ARG A 503 -5.58 -9.77 -1.70
N TRP A 504 -5.20 -11.04 -1.58
CA TRP A 504 -5.72 -12.00 -0.60
C TRP A 504 -5.56 -11.51 0.84
N TYR A 505 -6.37 -12.01 1.75
CA TYR A 505 -6.34 -11.63 3.16
C TYR A 505 -4.97 -11.91 3.80
N SER A 506 -4.54 -11.03 4.71
CA SER A 506 -3.47 -11.35 5.64
C SER A 506 -3.97 -12.46 6.57
N LEU A 507 -5.10 -12.19 7.22
CA LEU A 507 -5.63 -12.98 8.31
C LEU A 507 -7.10 -13.29 8.06
N ILE A 508 -7.48 -14.54 8.33
CA ILE A 508 -8.86 -15.03 8.33
C ILE A 508 -9.09 -15.71 9.67
N LEU A 509 -10.06 -15.23 10.44
CA LEU A 509 -10.48 -15.83 11.70
C LEU A 509 -11.93 -16.31 11.58
N THR A 510 -12.11 -17.62 11.71
CA THR A 510 -13.43 -18.28 11.63
C THR A 510 -13.70 -19.22 12.80
N ASN A 511 -12.79 -19.28 13.77
CA ASN A 511 -12.88 -20.19 14.92
C ASN A 511 -13.09 -21.65 14.49
N LYS A 512 -12.23 -22.13 13.58
CA LYS A 512 -12.33 -23.44 12.92
C LYS A 512 -13.67 -23.63 12.21
N ASN A 513 -14.05 -22.62 11.43
CA ASN A 513 -15.29 -22.58 10.67
C ASN A 513 -16.57 -22.73 11.54
N ARG A 514 -16.56 -22.15 12.74
CA ARG A 514 -17.71 -22.11 13.66
C ARG A 514 -18.27 -20.70 13.85
N GLY A 515 -17.52 -19.67 13.46
CA GLY A 515 -17.75 -18.28 13.81
C GLY A 515 -17.36 -17.97 15.26
N LEU A 516 -17.05 -16.71 15.52
CA LEU A 516 -16.79 -16.15 16.84
C LEU A 516 -18.11 -15.66 17.46
N TYR A 517 -18.26 -15.85 18.77
CA TYR A 517 -19.36 -15.31 19.57
C TYR A 517 -18.77 -14.68 20.82
N ILE A 518 -19.18 -13.46 21.12
CA ILE A 518 -18.66 -12.65 22.22
C ILE A 518 -19.83 -11.87 22.78
N GLU A 519 -20.03 -11.99 24.09
CA GLU A 519 -21.08 -11.27 24.78
C GLU A 519 -20.68 -9.79 24.95
N PRO A 520 -21.65 -8.85 25.00
CA PRO A 520 -21.36 -7.48 25.36
C PRO A 520 -20.61 -7.38 26.70
N SER A 521 -19.67 -6.44 26.81
CA SER A 521 -18.76 -6.26 27.96
C SER A 521 -17.80 -7.44 28.22
N GLN A 522 -17.63 -8.35 27.25
CA GLN A 522 -16.62 -9.41 27.29
C GLN A 522 -15.41 -9.05 26.42
N GLN A 523 -14.19 -9.37 26.88
CA GLN A 523 -12.99 -9.31 26.06
C GLN A 523 -12.44 -10.72 25.78
N LEU A 524 -12.34 -11.07 24.51
CA LEU A 524 -11.65 -12.26 24.03
C LEU A 524 -10.23 -11.89 23.59
N ILE A 525 -9.24 -12.26 24.40
CA ILE A 525 -7.82 -12.11 24.05
C ILE A 525 -7.38 -13.38 23.31
N ILE A 526 -6.84 -13.24 22.10
CA ILE A 526 -6.24 -14.35 21.34
C ILE A 526 -4.71 -14.29 21.52
N PRO A 527 -4.14 -14.90 22.58
CA PRO A 527 -2.77 -14.65 23.04
C PRO A 527 -1.69 -15.05 22.03
N PHE A 528 -1.99 -15.99 21.13
CA PHE A 528 -1.07 -16.41 20.08
C PHE A 528 -1.80 -16.46 18.73
N THR A 529 -2.18 -15.27 18.27
CA THR A 529 -3.02 -15.05 17.09
C THR A 529 -2.47 -15.75 15.85
N ILE A 530 -1.17 -15.67 15.54
CA ILE A 530 -0.57 -16.34 14.36
C ILE A 530 -0.91 -17.83 14.32
N LEU A 531 -0.88 -18.53 15.46
CA LEU A 531 -1.21 -19.96 15.51
C LEU A 531 -2.71 -20.21 15.30
N GLN A 532 -3.58 -19.33 15.83
CA GLN A 532 -5.02 -19.42 15.59
C GLN A 532 -5.35 -19.19 14.11
N VAL A 533 -4.72 -18.20 13.49
CA VAL A 533 -4.85 -17.88 12.07
C VAL A 533 -4.37 -19.05 11.21
N TYR A 534 -3.25 -19.66 11.58
CA TYR A 534 -2.77 -20.89 10.98
C TYR A 534 -3.83 -22.00 11.04
N GLU A 535 -4.41 -22.26 12.21
CA GLU A 535 -5.42 -23.33 12.38
C GLU A 535 -6.68 -23.06 11.54
N ASP A 536 -7.09 -21.79 11.40
CA ASP A 536 -8.23 -21.40 10.58
C ASP A 536 -7.94 -21.54 9.07
N TYR A 537 -6.77 -21.11 8.59
CA TYR A 537 -6.35 -21.38 7.23
C TYR A 537 -6.26 -22.88 6.95
N SER A 538 -5.70 -23.66 7.89
CA SER A 538 -5.58 -25.11 7.74
C SER A 538 -6.94 -25.80 7.65
N SER A 539 -7.90 -25.38 8.48
CA SER A 539 -9.28 -25.88 8.38
C SER A 539 -9.89 -25.61 7.01
N ILE A 540 -9.74 -24.38 6.49
CA ILE A 540 -10.28 -23.98 5.18
C ILE A 540 -9.57 -24.74 4.04
N ASN A 541 -8.25 -24.83 4.09
CA ASN A 541 -7.44 -25.48 3.07
C ASN A 541 -7.70 -26.98 2.99
N ASN A 542 -7.84 -27.67 4.12
CA ASN A 542 -8.12 -29.11 4.13
C ASN A 542 -9.45 -29.41 3.43
N ILE A 543 -10.51 -28.65 3.74
CA ILE A 543 -11.82 -28.81 3.08
C ILE A 543 -11.69 -28.56 1.57
N ARG A 544 -11.06 -27.45 1.17
CA ARG A 544 -10.89 -27.09 -0.24
C ARG A 544 -9.96 -28.03 -1.00
N LEU A 545 -8.94 -28.58 -0.35
CA LEU A 545 -8.03 -29.55 -0.94
C LEU A 545 -8.76 -30.86 -1.22
N GLU A 546 -9.57 -31.35 -0.27
CA GLU A 546 -10.39 -32.55 -0.51
C GLU A 546 -11.33 -32.36 -1.71
N GLU A 547 -11.97 -31.19 -1.83
CA GLU A 547 -12.81 -30.85 -2.99
C GLU A 547 -11.99 -30.76 -4.30
N ALA A 548 -10.79 -30.17 -4.24
CA ALA A 548 -9.90 -30.05 -5.38
C ALA A 548 -9.39 -31.41 -5.88
N ILE A 549 -8.96 -32.30 -4.98
CA ILE A 549 -8.53 -33.67 -5.29
C ILE A 549 -9.69 -34.47 -5.88
N ARG A 550 -10.88 -34.42 -5.27
CA ARG A 550 -12.09 -35.07 -5.82
C ARG A 550 -12.45 -34.58 -7.21
N SER A 551 -12.13 -33.33 -7.52
CA SER A 551 -12.38 -32.70 -8.82
C SER A 551 -11.24 -32.91 -9.82
N ASN A 552 -10.20 -33.67 -9.51
CA ASN A 552 -9.00 -33.87 -10.35
C ASN A 552 -8.26 -32.56 -10.68
N LEU A 553 -8.23 -31.58 -9.76
CA LEU A 553 -7.32 -30.44 -9.88
C LEU A 553 -5.88 -30.87 -9.59
N TYR A 554 -4.93 -30.20 -10.24
CA TYR A 554 -3.50 -30.43 -10.00
C TYR A 554 -3.06 -29.73 -8.71
N THR A 555 -2.81 -30.51 -7.64
CA THR A 555 -2.60 -30.01 -6.26
C THR A 555 -1.20 -30.19 -5.70
N ASP A 556 -0.24 -30.76 -6.42
CA ASP A 556 1.11 -31.12 -5.92
C ASP A 556 1.81 -29.99 -5.13
N ILE A 557 1.74 -28.74 -5.63
CA ILE A 557 2.36 -27.58 -4.97
C ILE A 557 1.67 -27.29 -3.63
N VAL A 558 0.34 -27.39 -3.61
CA VAL A 558 -0.45 -27.18 -2.39
C VAL A 558 -0.10 -28.26 -1.38
N GLU A 559 -0.06 -29.52 -1.79
CA GLU A 559 0.30 -30.65 -0.92
C GLU A 559 1.71 -30.50 -0.35
N ASN A 560 2.68 -30.04 -1.16
CA ASN A 560 4.03 -29.74 -0.68
C ASN A 560 4.02 -28.61 0.35
N LEU A 561 3.35 -27.48 0.08
CA LEU A 561 3.24 -26.36 1.02
C LEU A 561 2.58 -26.78 2.34
N LEU A 562 1.53 -27.61 2.29
CA LEU A 562 0.87 -28.15 3.48
C LEU A 562 1.77 -29.12 4.26
N SER A 563 2.58 -29.92 3.56
CA SER A 563 3.56 -30.80 4.20
C SER A 563 4.62 -29.98 4.96
N VAL A 564 5.16 -28.92 4.36
CA VAL A 564 6.13 -27.99 4.97
C VAL A 564 5.50 -27.28 6.17
N SER A 565 4.28 -26.78 6.00
CA SER A 565 3.46 -26.17 7.04
C SER A 565 3.31 -27.09 8.26
N SER A 566 2.98 -28.37 8.03
CA SER A 566 2.77 -29.34 9.11
C SER A 566 4.02 -29.59 9.96
N ILE A 567 5.21 -29.56 9.35
CA ILE A 567 6.51 -29.71 10.04
C ILE A 567 6.75 -28.52 10.96
N TYR A 568 6.58 -27.29 10.46
CA TYR A 568 6.77 -26.08 11.26
C TYR A 568 5.75 -25.96 12.39
N ARG A 569 4.50 -26.39 12.17
CA ARG A 569 3.48 -26.46 13.22
C ARG A 569 3.88 -27.41 14.36
N LEU A 570 4.45 -28.59 14.04
CA LEU A 570 4.89 -29.54 15.06
C LEU A 570 6.00 -28.92 15.93
N LYS A 571 6.99 -28.30 15.29
CA LYS A 571 8.08 -27.58 15.98
C LYS A 571 7.55 -26.42 16.83
N CYS A 572 6.55 -25.70 16.34
CA CYS A 572 5.89 -24.63 17.09
C CYS A 572 5.25 -25.17 18.38
N ARG A 573 4.47 -26.27 18.30
CA ARG A 573 3.85 -26.88 19.49
C ARG A 573 4.88 -27.42 20.48
N GLU A 574 5.98 -28.00 20.00
CA GLU A 574 7.09 -28.42 20.85
C GLU A 574 7.72 -27.24 21.58
N ALA A 575 8.01 -26.14 20.88
CA ALA A 575 8.56 -24.92 21.48
C ALA A 575 7.61 -24.29 22.52
N LEU A 576 6.30 -24.26 22.25
CA LEU A 576 5.28 -23.82 23.21
C LEU A 576 5.24 -24.71 24.46
N SER A 577 5.35 -26.03 24.31
CA SER A 577 5.39 -26.95 25.45
C SER A 577 6.59 -26.72 26.36
N ARG A 578 7.70 -26.22 25.80
CA ARG A 578 8.93 -25.83 26.50
C ARG A 578 8.91 -24.37 26.99
N LYS A 579 7.82 -23.63 26.77
CA LYS A 579 7.70 -22.19 27.06
C LYS A 579 8.75 -21.31 26.34
N ASN A 580 9.28 -21.77 25.21
CA ASN A 580 10.17 -20.98 24.37
C ASN A 580 9.35 -20.17 23.35
N TYR A 581 8.80 -19.03 23.79
CA TYR A 581 7.86 -18.24 23.01
C TYR A 581 8.48 -17.61 21.75
N TYR A 582 9.75 -17.18 21.80
CA TYR A 582 10.44 -16.64 20.62
C TYR A 582 10.58 -17.68 19.51
N GLN A 583 10.99 -18.90 19.88
CA GLN A 583 11.07 -20.01 18.93
C GLN A 583 9.70 -20.42 18.43
N ALA A 584 8.71 -20.52 19.32
CA ALA A 584 7.34 -20.82 18.93
C ALA A 584 6.80 -19.81 17.90
N ARG A 585 7.04 -18.50 18.11
CA ARG A 585 6.62 -17.43 17.21
C ARG A 585 7.26 -17.55 15.83
N GLY A 586 8.57 -17.75 15.75
CA GLY A 586 9.26 -17.95 14.47
C GLY A 586 8.71 -19.14 13.67
N GLN A 587 8.52 -20.29 14.34
CA GLN A 587 7.96 -21.50 13.71
C GLN A 587 6.49 -21.31 13.30
N ALA A 588 5.70 -20.58 14.10
CA ALA A 588 4.30 -20.28 13.78
C ALA A 588 4.16 -19.42 12.52
N ILE A 589 5.03 -18.41 12.34
CA ILE A 589 5.06 -17.58 11.15
C ILE A 589 5.35 -18.43 9.92
N MET A 590 6.39 -19.28 9.97
CA MET A 590 6.72 -20.17 8.84
C MET A 590 5.57 -21.12 8.49
N ALA A 591 4.89 -21.68 9.49
CA ALA A 591 3.71 -22.53 9.29
C ALA A 591 2.56 -21.74 8.65
N TRP A 592 2.22 -20.57 9.20
CA TRP A 592 1.17 -19.69 8.69
C TRP A 592 1.41 -19.25 7.25
N LEU A 593 2.64 -18.85 6.91
CA LEU A 593 2.99 -18.41 5.55
C LEU A 593 2.86 -19.53 4.53
N ALA A 594 3.33 -20.73 4.85
CA ALA A 594 3.16 -21.90 4.00
C ALA A 594 1.66 -22.23 3.80
N GLU A 595 0.86 -22.15 4.87
CA GLU A 595 -0.59 -22.39 4.84
C GLU A 595 -1.34 -21.32 4.03
N ARG A 596 -0.99 -20.05 4.17
CA ARG A 596 -1.56 -18.96 3.39
C ARG A 596 -1.18 -19.09 1.91
N ASN A 597 0.07 -19.45 1.60
CA ASN A 597 0.48 -19.71 0.23
C ASN A 597 -0.28 -20.89 -0.37
N ALA A 598 -0.55 -21.95 0.40
CA ALA A 598 -1.42 -23.06 -0.01
C ALA A 598 -2.85 -22.56 -0.32
N TYR A 599 -3.42 -21.72 0.55
CA TYR A 599 -4.73 -21.09 0.35
C TYR A 599 -4.81 -20.28 -0.95
N ILE A 600 -3.82 -19.44 -1.19
CA ILE A 600 -3.74 -18.60 -2.39
C ILE A 600 -3.67 -19.47 -3.64
N ASN A 601 -2.81 -20.48 -3.66
CA ASN A 601 -2.68 -21.39 -4.80
C ASN A 601 -3.97 -22.20 -5.03
N LEU A 602 -4.60 -22.74 -3.99
CA LEU A 602 -5.90 -23.42 -4.10
C LEU A 602 -6.98 -22.52 -4.68
N ARG A 603 -7.05 -21.27 -4.22
CA ARG A 603 -8.04 -20.30 -4.70
C ARG A 603 -7.78 -19.92 -6.16
N TYR A 604 -6.53 -19.72 -6.56
CA TYR A 604 -6.17 -19.52 -7.96
C TYR A 604 -6.58 -20.72 -8.82
N LEU A 605 -6.25 -21.94 -8.42
CA LEU A 605 -6.64 -23.16 -9.16
C LEU A 605 -8.17 -23.27 -9.31
N THR A 606 -8.92 -22.95 -8.26
CA THR A 606 -10.39 -22.98 -8.27
C THR A 606 -10.98 -21.91 -9.18
N LEU A 607 -10.44 -20.67 -9.14
CA LEU A 607 -10.88 -19.58 -10.01
C LEU A 607 -10.50 -19.84 -11.47
N ASP A 608 -9.30 -20.34 -11.72
CA ASP A 608 -8.80 -20.74 -13.05
C ASP A 608 -9.73 -21.79 -13.67
N ALA A 609 -10.08 -22.83 -12.89
CA ALA A 609 -11.06 -23.85 -13.26
C ALA A 609 -12.47 -23.30 -13.49
N SER A 610 -12.89 -22.29 -12.73
CA SER A 610 -14.21 -21.66 -12.89
C SER A 610 -14.28 -20.85 -14.20
N TYR A 611 -13.25 -20.06 -14.50
CA TYR A 611 -13.20 -19.26 -15.73
C TYR A 611 -13.10 -20.11 -17.00
N SER A 612 -12.32 -21.19 -16.98
CA SER A 612 -12.27 -22.13 -18.10
C SER A 612 -13.60 -22.84 -18.31
N THR A 613 -14.30 -23.22 -17.24
CA THR A 613 -15.65 -23.82 -17.30
C THR A 613 -16.64 -22.92 -18.03
N VAL A 614 -16.63 -21.63 -17.73
CA VAL A 614 -17.46 -20.63 -18.42
C VAL A 614 -17.20 -20.62 -19.93
N PHE A 615 -15.93 -20.64 -20.35
CA PHE A 615 -15.55 -20.69 -21.76
C PHE A 615 -16.03 -21.97 -22.45
N PHE A 616 -15.81 -23.13 -21.84
CA PHE A 616 -16.21 -24.42 -22.42
C PHE A 616 -17.72 -24.65 -22.44
N LEU A 617 -18.45 -24.14 -21.44
CA LEU A 617 -19.92 -24.06 -21.47
C LEU A 617 -20.39 -23.26 -22.69
N LEU A 618 -19.83 -22.07 -22.92
CA LEU A 618 -20.20 -21.24 -24.06
C LEU A 618 -19.83 -21.89 -25.39
N LEU A 619 -18.67 -22.55 -25.48
CA LEU A 619 -18.22 -23.24 -26.69
C LEU A 619 -19.04 -24.52 -26.99
N SER A 620 -19.63 -25.15 -25.97
CA SER A 620 -20.46 -26.35 -26.14
C SER A 620 -21.74 -26.08 -26.95
N ILE A 621 -22.27 -24.85 -26.90
CA ILE A 621 -23.50 -24.44 -27.61
C ILE A 621 -23.29 -24.45 -29.15
N PRO A 622 -22.35 -23.68 -29.72
CA PRO A 622 -22.06 -23.72 -31.14
C PRO A 622 -21.53 -25.10 -31.55
N PHE A 623 -20.74 -25.78 -30.70
CA PHE A 623 -20.32 -27.16 -30.98
C PHE A 623 -21.51 -28.11 -31.19
N SER A 624 -22.49 -28.10 -30.27
CA SER A 624 -23.67 -28.97 -30.34
C SER A 624 -24.51 -28.69 -31.59
N PHE A 625 -24.68 -27.41 -31.93
CA PHE A 625 -25.36 -26.99 -33.15
C PHE A 625 -24.61 -27.47 -34.41
N LEU A 626 -23.30 -27.25 -34.48
CA LEU A 626 -22.48 -27.61 -35.63
C LEU A 626 -22.38 -29.13 -35.81
N MET A 627 -22.31 -29.89 -34.70
CA MET A 627 -22.33 -31.35 -34.73
C MET A 627 -23.67 -31.92 -35.17
N GLU A 628 -24.80 -31.32 -34.77
CA GLU A 628 -26.11 -31.69 -35.32
C GLU A 628 -26.13 -31.49 -36.85
N ARG A 629 -25.63 -30.35 -37.32
CA ARG A 629 -25.56 -30.02 -38.75
C ARG A 629 -24.65 -30.96 -39.53
N LEU A 630 -23.56 -31.42 -38.93
CA LEU A 630 -22.59 -32.33 -39.55
C LEU A 630 -23.07 -33.80 -39.54
N ILE A 631 -23.67 -34.28 -38.45
CA ILE A 631 -24.04 -35.70 -38.27
C ILE A 631 -25.45 -36.03 -38.73
N PHE A 632 -26.44 -35.16 -38.52
CA PHE A 632 -27.86 -35.46 -38.75
C PHE A 632 -28.49 -34.56 -39.84
N ASN A 633 -28.31 -33.24 -39.74
CA ASN A 633 -28.93 -32.21 -40.59
C ASN A 633 -30.46 -32.36 -40.71
N TYR A 634 -31.16 -32.42 -39.58
CA TYR A 634 -32.62 -32.49 -39.60
C TYR A 634 -33.23 -31.18 -40.15
N GLU A 635 -34.12 -31.31 -41.13
CA GLU A 635 -34.89 -30.17 -41.66
C GLU A 635 -36.01 -29.74 -40.70
N ASP A 636 -36.59 -30.71 -39.98
CA ASP A 636 -37.60 -30.49 -38.95
C ASP A 636 -37.00 -29.82 -37.71
N LEU A 637 -37.54 -28.65 -37.35
CA LEU A 637 -37.09 -27.85 -36.21
C LEU A 637 -37.16 -28.61 -34.88
N LYS A 638 -38.20 -29.41 -34.65
CA LYS A 638 -38.37 -30.18 -33.39
C LYS A 638 -37.34 -31.29 -33.31
N LYS A 639 -37.11 -32.02 -34.40
CA LYS A 639 -36.06 -33.07 -34.46
C LYS A 639 -34.67 -32.47 -34.28
N ARG A 640 -34.42 -31.31 -34.89
CA ARG A 640 -33.17 -30.56 -34.75
C ARG A 640 -32.91 -30.14 -33.30
N ILE A 641 -33.90 -29.52 -32.66
CA ILE A 641 -33.78 -29.10 -31.25
C ILE A 641 -33.49 -30.32 -30.36
N LYS A 642 -34.24 -31.43 -30.54
CA LYS A 642 -33.99 -32.68 -29.80
C LYS A 642 -32.56 -33.21 -29.98
N ALA A 643 -32.04 -33.19 -31.21
CA ALA A 643 -30.68 -33.66 -31.49
C ALA A 643 -29.61 -32.74 -30.88
N ILE A 644 -29.77 -31.42 -30.97
CA ILE A 644 -28.87 -30.45 -30.32
C ILE A 644 -28.89 -30.66 -28.81
N THR A 645 -30.07 -30.76 -28.19
CA THR A 645 -30.20 -31.00 -26.74
C THR A 645 -29.53 -32.30 -26.33
N LEU A 646 -29.70 -33.39 -27.10
CA LEU A 646 -29.04 -34.66 -26.81
C LEU A 646 -27.50 -34.54 -26.88
N ILE A 647 -26.97 -33.90 -27.92
CA ILE A 647 -25.52 -33.68 -28.07
C ILE A 647 -25.00 -32.81 -26.91
N SER A 648 -25.71 -31.73 -26.56
CA SER A 648 -25.33 -30.87 -25.44
C SER A 648 -25.32 -31.62 -24.11
N LEU A 649 -26.30 -32.48 -23.85
CA LEU A 649 -26.34 -33.31 -22.64
C LEU A 649 -25.17 -34.30 -22.58
N LEU A 650 -24.82 -34.94 -23.70
CA LEU A 650 -23.67 -35.84 -23.78
C LEU A 650 -22.34 -35.10 -23.54
N VAL A 651 -22.18 -33.93 -24.13
CA VAL A 651 -21.01 -33.07 -23.93
C VAL A 651 -20.92 -32.61 -22.48
N MET A 652 -22.03 -32.18 -21.88
CA MET A 652 -22.06 -31.74 -20.49
C MET A 652 -21.75 -32.88 -19.53
N PHE A 653 -22.24 -34.08 -19.81
CA PHE A 653 -21.88 -35.29 -19.05
C PHE A 653 -20.39 -35.62 -19.16
N PHE A 654 -19.81 -35.55 -20.36
CA PHE A 654 -18.37 -35.72 -20.54
C PHE A 654 -17.56 -34.67 -19.77
N MET A 655 -17.97 -33.40 -19.85
CA MET A 655 -17.32 -32.30 -19.15
C MET A 655 -17.41 -32.45 -17.63
N TYR A 656 -18.55 -32.87 -17.09
CA TYR A 656 -18.70 -33.16 -15.66
C TYR A 656 -17.72 -34.22 -15.15
N LEU A 657 -17.40 -35.22 -15.99
CA LEU A 657 -16.46 -36.29 -15.62
C LEU A 657 -14.99 -35.91 -15.79
N ASN A 658 -14.65 -35.08 -16.79
CA ASN A 658 -13.26 -34.85 -17.21
C ASN A 658 -12.75 -33.41 -16.98
N HIS A 659 -13.63 -32.41 -16.82
CA HIS A 659 -13.25 -31.03 -16.60
C HIS A 659 -13.47 -30.64 -15.12
N PRO A 660 -12.42 -30.27 -14.37
CA PRO A 660 -12.51 -30.04 -12.91
C PRO A 660 -13.49 -28.95 -12.50
N GLY A 661 -13.57 -27.84 -13.25
CA GLY A 661 -14.48 -26.75 -12.88
C GLY A 661 -15.98 -27.08 -12.99
N PHE A 662 -16.40 -28.15 -13.69
CA PHE A 662 -17.80 -28.58 -13.74
C PHE A 662 -18.25 -29.37 -12.49
N SER A 663 -17.33 -29.77 -11.59
CA SER A 663 -17.69 -30.29 -10.27
C SER A 663 -17.55 -29.24 -9.16
N LEU A 664 -16.68 -28.23 -9.37
CA LEU A 664 -16.34 -27.23 -8.36
C LEU A 664 -17.31 -26.03 -8.31
N VAL A 665 -17.92 -25.67 -9.43
CA VAL A 665 -18.81 -24.50 -9.47
C VAL A 665 -20.12 -24.86 -8.77
N SER A 666 -20.35 -24.24 -7.60
CA SER A 666 -21.51 -24.47 -6.74
C SER A 666 -22.86 -24.13 -7.39
N ASN A 667 -22.89 -23.32 -8.46
CA ASN A 667 -24.11 -22.95 -9.20
C ASN A 667 -23.92 -22.96 -10.74
N ILE A 668 -23.52 -24.09 -11.32
CA ILE A 668 -23.47 -24.28 -12.79
C ILE A 668 -24.79 -23.89 -13.49
N PRO A 669 -25.98 -24.21 -12.93
CA PRO A 669 -27.25 -23.77 -13.53
C PRO A 669 -27.36 -22.25 -13.65
N LEU A 670 -26.82 -21.47 -12.70
CA LEU A 670 -26.88 -20.00 -12.73
C LEU A 670 -26.04 -19.43 -13.87
N ILE A 671 -24.84 -19.97 -14.07
CA ILE A 671 -23.97 -19.59 -15.19
C ILE A 671 -24.68 -19.93 -16.52
N ALA A 672 -25.24 -21.13 -16.62
CA ALA A 672 -26.01 -21.54 -17.80
C ALA A 672 -27.23 -20.63 -18.04
N ILE A 673 -27.96 -20.23 -16.99
CA ILE A 673 -29.07 -19.28 -17.07
C ILE A 673 -28.59 -17.91 -17.53
N ALA A 674 -27.49 -17.38 -17.00
CA ALA A 674 -26.94 -16.09 -17.40
C ALA A 674 -26.56 -16.07 -18.89
N PHE A 675 -25.95 -17.15 -19.39
CA PHE A 675 -25.67 -17.30 -20.83
C PHE A 675 -26.95 -17.46 -21.66
N MET A 676 -27.92 -18.22 -21.18
CA MET A 676 -29.21 -18.35 -21.85
C MET A 676 -29.92 -17.00 -21.93
N MET A 677 -29.90 -16.19 -20.87
CA MET A 677 -30.40 -14.82 -20.87
C MET A 677 -29.65 -13.94 -21.87
N MET A 678 -28.32 -14.04 -21.96
CA MET A 678 -27.53 -13.31 -22.95
C MET A 678 -27.92 -13.68 -24.39
N ILE A 679 -28.05 -14.98 -24.70
CA ILE A 679 -28.49 -15.46 -26.02
C ILE A 679 -29.93 -15.01 -26.33
N LEU A 680 -30.82 -15.11 -25.34
CA LEU A 680 -32.20 -14.64 -25.44
C LEU A 680 -32.30 -13.12 -25.59
N THR A 681 -31.29 -12.36 -25.20
CA THR A 681 -31.21 -10.91 -25.41
C THR A 681 -30.65 -10.56 -26.79
N ILE A 682 -29.65 -11.32 -27.28
CA ILE A 682 -29.07 -11.13 -28.63
C ILE A 682 -30.12 -11.39 -29.71
N PHE A 683 -31.00 -12.37 -29.54
CA PHE A 683 -31.96 -12.76 -30.58
C PHE A 683 -33.00 -11.67 -30.92
N PRO A 684 -33.70 -11.05 -29.95
CA PRO A 684 -34.51 -9.85 -30.19
C PRO A 684 -33.70 -8.70 -30.78
N LEU A 685 -32.47 -8.47 -30.31
CA LEU A 685 -31.60 -7.42 -30.85
C LEU A 685 -31.32 -7.63 -32.34
N LEU A 686 -31.02 -8.87 -32.75
CA LEU A 686 -30.84 -9.23 -34.17
C LEU A 686 -32.13 -9.04 -34.98
N ILE A 687 -33.30 -9.38 -34.42
CA ILE A 687 -34.59 -9.14 -35.08
C ILE A 687 -34.83 -7.64 -35.26
N ILE A 688 -34.58 -6.84 -34.23
CA ILE A 688 -34.73 -5.37 -34.27
C ILE A 688 -33.79 -4.79 -35.34
N ILE A 689 -32.53 -5.20 -35.38
CA ILE A 689 -31.57 -4.77 -36.40
C ILE A 689 -32.06 -5.17 -37.81
N ASN A 690 -32.54 -6.41 -37.98
CA ASN A 690 -33.07 -6.88 -39.27
C ASN A 690 -34.32 -6.08 -39.69
N HIS A 691 -35.21 -5.76 -38.77
CA HIS A 691 -36.37 -4.90 -39.03
C HIS A 691 -35.94 -3.47 -39.36
N ALA A 692 -34.96 -2.91 -38.65
CA ALA A 692 -34.43 -1.57 -38.94
C ALA A 692 -33.79 -1.52 -40.34
N VAL A 693 -32.97 -2.52 -40.69
CA VAL A 693 -32.37 -2.66 -42.03
C VAL A 693 -33.46 -2.86 -43.09
N GLY A 694 -34.49 -3.67 -42.80
CA GLY A 694 -35.64 -3.87 -43.67
C GLY A 694 -36.42 -2.58 -43.92
N ALA A 695 -36.69 -1.80 -42.86
CA ALA A 695 -37.36 -0.51 -42.94
C ALA A 695 -36.53 0.51 -43.74
N ILE A 696 -35.20 0.56 -43.53
CA ILE A 696 -34.29 1.38 -44.34
C ILE A 696 -34.35 0.96 -45.82
N LYS A 697 -34.39 -0.35 -46.10
CA LYS A 697 -34.51 -0.87 -47.47
C LYS A 697 -35.84 -0.48 -48.11
N GLU A 698 -36.94 -0.56 -47.38
CA GLU A 698 -38.26 -0.17 -47.87
C GLU A 698 -38.36 1.35 -48.11
N LEU A 699 -37.78 2.16 -47.21
CA LEU A 699 -37.66 3.60 -47.38
C LEU A 699 -36.79 3.94 -48.61
N LYS A 700 -35.67 3.24 -48.79
CA LYS A 700 -34.80 3.39 -49.96
C LYS A 700 -35.53 3.06 -51.26
N ILE A 701 -36.36 2.01 -51.29
CA ILE A 701 -37.17 1.63 -52.45
C ILE A 701 -38.27 2.68 -52.74
N ARG A 702 -38.86 3.30 -51.71
CA ARG A 702 -39.84 4.39 -51.89
C ARG A 702 -39.22 5.67 -52.44
N ILE A 703 -38.00 6.00 -52.03
CA ILE A 703 -37.32 7.23 -52.45
C ILE A 703 -36.61 7.07 -53.81
N LEU A 704 -36.01 5.91 -54.09
CA LEU A 704 -35.13 5.67 -55.25
C LEU A 704 -35.67 4.65 -56.27
N GLY A 705 -36.88 4.12 -56.08
CA GLY A 705 -37.51 3.14 -56.99
C GLY A 705 -37.05 1.68 -56.80
N LYS A 706 -37.71 0.75 -57.51
CA LYS A 706 -37.50 -0.72 -57.40
C LYS A 706 -36.20 -1.24 -58.04
N HIS A 707 -35.36 -0.35 -58.56
CA HIS A 707 -34.25 -0.65 -59.45
C HIS A 707 -32.98 -1.21 -58.75
N PHE A 708 -32.97 -1.28 -57.41
CA PHE A 708 -31.87 -1.87 -56.62
C PHE A 708 -32.29 -3.14 -55.89
N LEU A 709 -32.32 -4.28 -56.59
CA LEU A 709 -32.30 -5.59 -55.95
C LEU A 709 -30.85 -6.03 -55.71
N GLU A 710 -30.14 -5.35 -54.81
CA GLU A 710 -28.99 -5.99 -54.17
C GLU A 710 -29.54 -7.14 -53.31
N LEU A 711 -29.14 -8.37 -53.66
CA LEU A 711 -29.30 -9.51 -52.76
C LEU A 711 -28.69 -9.11 -51.42
N ASP A 712 -29.49 -9.19 -50.36
CA ASP A 712 -29.02 -8.89 -49.01
C ASP A 712 -27.77 -9.75 -48.74
N LYS A 713 -26.65 -9.07 -48.48
CA LYS A 713 -25.34 -9.71 -48.31
C LYS A 713 -25.38 -10.73 -47.17
N LEU A 714 -26.23 -10.51 -46.17
CA LEU A 714 -26.48 -11.45 -45.08
C LEU A 714 -27.25 -12.68 -45.55
N SER A 715 -28.38 -12.51 -46.24
CA SER A 715 -29.15 -13.63 -46.80
C SER A 715 -28.32 -14.50 -47.75
N ALA A 716 -27.47 -13.86 -48.56
CA ALA A 716 -26.54 -14.55 -49.45
C ALA A 716 -25.44 -15.31 -48.69
N LEU A 717 -24.92 -14.74 -47.60
CA LEU A 717 -23.98 -15.41 -46.70
C LEU A 717 -24.64 -16.63 -46.03
N VAL A 718 -25.87 -16.51 -45.54
CA VAL A 718 -26.64 -17.61 -44.90
C VAL A 718 -26.87 -18.77 -45.88
N LEU A 719 -27.25 -18.48 -47.12
CA LEU A 719 -27.39 -19.48 -48.17
C LEU A 719 -26.04 -20.16 -48.47
N ALA A 720 -24.96 -19.38 -48.57
CA ALA A 720 -23.62 -19.89 -48.76
C ALA A 720 -23.16 -20.78 -47.57
N THR A 721 -23.49 -20.40 -46.33
CA THR A 721 -23.22 -21.21 -45.13
C THR A 721 -23.97 -22.55 -45.18
N SER A 722 -25.26 -22.53 -45.53
CA SER A 722 -26.05 -23.76 -45.67
C SER A 722 -25.54 -24.67 -46.79
N LEU A 723 -25.05 -24.09 -47.89
CA LEU A 723 -24.39 -24.83 -48.98
C LEU A 723 -23.07 -25.45 -48.54
N GLY A 724 -22.26 -24.69 -47.78
CA GLY A 724 -21.00 -25.17 -47.22
C GLY A 724 -21.19 -26.39 -46.31
N ILE A 725 -22.13 -26.31 -45.36
CA ILE A 725 -22.44 -27.44 -44.46
C ILE A 725 -22.87 -28.68 -45.25
N ARG A 726 -23.68 -28.50 -46.30
CA ARG A 726 -24.15 -29.61 -47.16
C ARG A 726 -23.00 -30.27 -47.94
N ASN A 727 -22.02 -29.48 -48.38
CA ASN A 727 -20.84 -30.00 -49.07
C ASN A 727 -19.96 -30.87 -48.17
N LEU A 728 -19.80 -30.51 -46.89
CA LEU A 728 -19.03 -31.31 -45.94
C LEU A 728 -19.57 -32.75 -45.83
N ARG A 729 -20.90 -32.92 -45.81
CA ARG A 729 -21.53 -34.26 -45.74
C ARG A 729 -21.47 -35.03 -47.05
N ARG A 730 -21.55 -34.35 -48.20
CA ARG A 730 -21.43 -35.00 -49.51
C ARG A 730 -20.06 -35.65 -49.72
N ARG A 731 -19.03 -35.21 -48.98
CA ARG A 731 -17.64 -35.68 -49.06
C ARG A 731 -17.12 -36.23 -47.74
N TYR A 732 -17.85 -37.20 -47.19
CA TYR A 732 -17.61 -37.75 -45.85
C TYR A 732 -16.13 -38.14 -45.60
N LEU A 733 -15.47 -38.88 -46.50
CA LEU A 733 -14.09 -39.37 -46.28
C LEU A 733 -13.10 -38.21 -46.08
N ARG A 734 -13.20 -37.19 -46.92
CA ARG A 734 -12.30 -36.03 -46.85
C ARG A 734 -12.57 -35.20 -45.61
N THR A 735 -13.83 -34.88 -45.36
CA THR A 735 -14.25 -34.12 -44.19
C THR A 735 -13.75 -34.77 -42.90
N THR A 736 -13.87 -36.11 -42.81
CA THR A 736 -13.37 -36.88 -41.67
C THR A 736 -11.85 -36.82 -41.54
N LEU A 737 -11.08 -36.97 -42.63
CA LEU A 737 -9.61 -36.89 -42.58
C LEU A 737 -9.12 -35.50 -42.14
N VAL A 738 -9.72 -34.42 -42.66
CA VAL A 738 -9.38 -33.05 -42.27
C VAL A 738 -9.74 -32.81 -40.80
N LEU A 739 -10.92 -33.28 -40.37
CA LEU A 739 -11.33 -33.18 -38.98
C LEU A 739 -10.36 -33.93 -38.04
N ILE A 740 -9.96 -35.16 -38.39
CA ILE A 740 -8.96 -35.93 -37.62
C ILE A 740 -7.63 -35.17 -37.54
N SER A 741 -7.13 -34.60 -38.64
CA SER A 741 -5.89 -33.82 -38.62
C SER A 741 -5.98 -32.61 -37.68
N VAL A 742 -7.09 -31.88 -37.70
CA VAL A 742 -7.33 -30.74 -36.79
C VAL A 742 -7.43 -31.23 -35.35
N VAL A 743 -8.17 -32.30 -35.08
CA VAL A 743 -8.30 -32.91 -33.75
C VAL A 743 -6.94 -33.28 -33.20
N VAL A 744 -6.12 -34.05 -33.93
CA VAL A 744 -4.79 -34.49 -33.48
C VAL A 744 -3.87 -33.31 -33.20
N ALA A 745 -3.86 -32.31 -34.08
CA ALA A 745 -3.01 -31.13 -33.90
C ALA A 745 -3.47 -30.27 -32.71
N THR A 746 -4.79 -30.10 -32.51
CA THR A 746 -5.32 -29.40 -31.33
C THR A 746 -5.10 -30.20 -30.05
N THR A 747 -5.25 -31.54 -30.07
CA THR A 747 -4.91 -32.43 -28.94
C THR A 747 -3.48 -32.20 -28.50
N ALA A 748 -2.51 -32.27 -29.42
CA ALA A 748 -1.11 -32.04 -29.10
C ALA A 748 -0.86 -30.64 -28.51
N PHE A 749 -1.48 -29.61 -29.09
CA PHE A 749 -1.35 -28.24 -28.60
C PHE A 749 -1.96 -28.03 -27.20
N VAL A 750 -3.15 -28.57 -26.97
CA VAL A 750 -3.85 -28.52 -25.68
C VAL A 750 -3.09 -29.31 -24.62
N SER A 751 -2.64 -30.53 -24.93
CA SER A 751 -1.87 -31.34 -23.99
C SER A 751 -0.55 -30.66 -23.61
N MET A 752 0.13 -29.98 -24.54
CA MET A 752 1.39 -29.29 -24.24
C MET A 752 1.19 -28.03 -23.39
N ILE A 753 0.16 -27.23 -23.68
CA ILE A 753 -0.18 -26.03 -22.87
C ILE A 753 -0.77 -26.42 -21.52
N GLY A 754 -1.43 -27.58 -21.44
CA GLY A 754 -2.00 -28.14 -20.22
C GLY A 754 -0.96 -28.69 -19.24
N ILE A 755 0.32 -28.83 -19.64
CA ILE A 755 1.42 -29.17 -18.72
C ILE A 755 1.67 -27.96 -17.81
N SER A 756 1.53 -28.19 -16.51
CA SER A 756 1.30 -27.16 -15.49
C SER A 756 2.34 -26.03 -15.47
N ALA A 757 1.85 -24.79 -15.47
CA ALA A 757 2.57 -23.64 -14.98
C ALA A 757 2.76 -23.73 -13.45
N SER A 758 3.88 -24.28 -13.01
CA SER A 758 4.23 -24.33 -11.59
C SER A 758 4.92 -23.04 -11.13
N LYS A 759 4.69 -22.61 -9.89
CA LYS A 759 5.59 -21.66 -9.22
C LYS A 759 6.67 -22.47 -8.54
N TYR A 760 7.93 -22.21 -8.85
CA TYR A 760 9.05 -22.80 -8.14
C TYR A 760 10.09 -21.72 -7.83
N VAL A 761 10.87 -21.94 -6.77
CA VAL A 761 12.03 -21.10 -6.51
C VAL A 761 13.08 -21.42 -7.56
N SER A 762 13.27 -20.47 -8.47
CA SER A 762 14.27 -20.56 -9.52
C SER A 762 15.43 -19.65 -9.20
N THR A 763 16.60 -20.01 -9.71
CA THR A 763 17.74 -19.11 -9.76
C THR A 763 17.48 -18.09 -10.88
N ILE A 764 17.24 -16.83 -10.53
CA ILE A 764 16.98 -15.76 -11.49
C ILE A 764 18.28 -15.33 -12.16
N ASP A 765 19.31 -15.15 -11.34
CA ASP A 765 20.65 -14.76 -11.78
C ASP A 765 21.69 -15.60 -11.05
N SER A 766 22.81 -15.84 -11.72
CA SER A 766 23.97 -16.55 -11.18
C SER A 766 25.22 -15.90 -11.72
N TYR A 767 26.07 -15.41 -10.83
CA TYR A 767 27.35 -14.78 -11.18
C TYR A 767 28.44 -15.18 -10.21
N VAL A 768 29.69 -14.90 -10.61
CA VAL A 768 30.88 -15.24 -9.84
C VAL A 768 31.55 -13.97 -9.35
N LEU A 769 31.89 -13.92 -8.08
CA LEU A 769 32.66 -12.86 -7.43
C LEU A 769 34.05 -13.41 -7.07
N ASP A 770 35.09 -12.60 -7.31
CA ASP A 770 36.46 -12.96 -6.96
C ASP A 770 36.69 -12.88 -5.43
N GLN A 771 36.01 -11.95 -4.75
CA GLN A 771 36.03 -11.84 -3.30
C GLN A 771 34.62 -11.68 -2.74
N ALA A 772 34.22 -12.56 -1.84
CA ALA A 772 32.97 -12.49 -1.08
C ALA A 772 33.11 -13.26 0.25
N TYR A 773 31.98 -13.42 0.96
CA TYR A 773 31.85 -14.31 2.10
C TYR A 773 30.87 -15.44 1.81
N GLU A 774 30.97 -16.55 2.54
CA GLU A 774 29.99 -17.64 2.52
C GLU A 774 28.80 -17.25 3.41
N GLY A 775 27.62 -17.09 2.82
CA GLY A 775 26.44 -16.68 3.57
C GLY A 775 25.22 -16.40 2.71
N ILE A 776 24.19 -15.88 3.37
CA ILE A 776 22.92 -15.47 2.75
C ILE A 776 22.72 -13.99 3.03
N LEU A 777 22.36 -13.23 1.98
CA LEU A 777 21.95 -11.84 2.07
C LEU A 777 20.49 -11.74 1.68
N ILE A 778 19.69 -11.09 2.52
CA ILE A 778 18.26 -10.84 2.29
C ILE A 778 18.07 -9.34 2.11
N ARG A 779 17.38 -8.96 1.03
CA ARG A 779 16.94 -7.59 0.75
C ARG A 779 15.49 -7.53 0.28
N GLN A 780 14.89 -6.36 0.44
CA GLN A 780 13.56 -6.07 -0.09
C GLN A 780 13.59 -5.90 -1.62
N LEU A 781 12.42 -6.04 -2.27
CA LEU A 781 12.31 -5.88 -3.73
C LEU A 781 12.54 -4.44 -4.19
N LEU A 782 12.04 -3.47 -3.43
CA LEU A 782 12.16 -2.04 -3.71
C LEU A 782 13.36 -1.46 -2.95
N PRO A 783 14.32 -0.82 -3.66
CA PRO A 783 15.41 -0.10 -3.01
C PRO A 783 14.86 0.95 -2.03
N GLY A 784 15.43 1.06 -0.83
CA GLY A 784 15.07 2.10 0.13
C GLY A 784 13.94 1.78 1.10
N SER A 785 13.26 0.64 0.94
CA SER A 785 12.31 0.14 1.95
C SER A 785 13.05 -0.72 3.00
N PRO A 786 12.67 -0.61 4.29
CA PRO A 786 13.30 -1.41 5.34
C PRO A 786 12.62 -2.78 5.53
N LEU A 787 13.44 -3.77 5.88
CA LEU A 787 13.00 -5.07 6.39
C LEU A 787 12.44 -4.92 7.81
N PRO A 788 11.48 -5.77 8.22
CA PRO A 788 10.94 -5.75 9.57
C PRO A 788 12.03 -6.01 10.62
N PRO A 789 12.09 -5.23 11.72
CA PRO A 789 13.14 -5.37 12.74
C PRO A 789 13.18 -6.77 13.39
N LEU A 790 12.01 -7.39 13.57
CA LEU A 790 11.89 -8.71 14.22
C LEU A 790 12.25 -9.89 13.28
N LEU A 791 12.37 -9.66 11.97
CA LEU A 791 12.65 -10.73 11.01
C LEU A 791 14.01 -11.37 11.27
N ALA A 792 15.03 -10.57 11.62
CA ALA A 792 16.36 -11.08 11.94
C ALA A 792 16.33 -12.04 13.14
N GLU A 793 15.62 -11.67 14.21
CA GLU A 793 15.47 -12.51 15.41
C GLU A 793 14.65 -13.79 15.12
N GLN A 794 13.62 -13.69 14.27
CA GLN A 794 12.84 -14.84 13.84
C GLN A 794 13.72 -15.83 13.05
N LEU A 795 14.48 -15.35 12.06
CA LEU A 795 15.37 -16.20 11.26
C LEU A 795 16.48 -16.82 12.11
N ARG A 796 17.07 -16.05 13.04
CA ARG A 796 18.04 -16.55 14.03
C ARG A 796 17.46 -17.73 14.82
N THR A 797 16.21 -17.61 15.24
CA THR A 797 15.58 -18.63 16.09
C THR A 797 15.09 -19.84 15.30
N VAL A 798 14.60 -19.66 14.06
CA VAL A 798 14.11 -20.76 13.21
C VAL A 798 15.25 -21.66 12.76
N TYR A 799 16.41 -21.07 12.45
CA TYR A 799 17.55 -21.75 11.86
C TYR A 799 18.77 -21.83 12.79
N SER A 800 18.56 -21.72 14.12
CA SER A 800 19.62 -21.70 15.14
C SER A 800 20.57 -22.91 15.08
N GLU A 801 20.09 -24.05 14.57
CA GLU A 801 20.89 -25.27 14.38
C GLU A 801 21.93 -25.14 13.25
N TYR A 802 21.62 -24.35 12.21
CA TYR A 802 22.44 -24.23 10.99
C TYR A 802 23.18 -22.89 10.85
N ILE A 803 22.77 -21.88 11.61
CA ILE A 803 23.32 -20.52 11.53
C ILE A 803 24.26 -20.26 12.71
N GLU A 804 25.40 -19.60 12.44
CA GLU A 804 26.33 -19.08 13.43
C GLU A 804 25.84 -17.74 13.95
N GLU A 805 25.58 -16.78 13.04
CA GLU A 805 25.14 -15.43 13.39
C GLU A 805 24.15 -14.86 12.37
N VAL A 806 23.20 -14.04 12.83
CA VAL A 806 22.30 -13.26 11.98
C VAL A 806 22.54 -11.78 12.24
N VAL A 807 22.93 -11.05 11.21
CA VAL A 807 23.36 -9.66 11.28
C VAL A 807 22.36 -8.75 10.56
N PRO A 808 21.46 -8.07 11.28
CA PRO A 808 20.66 -7.00 10.71
C PRO A 808 21.54 -5.76 10.42
N VAL A 809 21.41 -5.21 9.22
CA VAL A 809 22.13 -4.01 8.79
C VAL A 809 21.24 -2.80 9.03
N TYR A 810 21.45 -2.13 10.16
CA TYR A 810 20.70 -0.92 10.51
C TYR A 810 21.27 0.29 9.77
N ILE A 811 20.40 1.12 9.21
CA ILE A 811 20.76 2.41 8.63
C ILE A 811 19.77 3.45 9.13
N PHE A 812 20.29 4.53 9.69
CA PHE A 812 19.51 5.68 10.09
C PHE A 812 19.70 6.80 9.06
N TYR A 813 18.58 7.26 8.51
CA TYR A 813 18.52 8.44 7.65
C TYR A 813 17.89 9.59 8.41
N PRO A 814 18.48 10.80 8.40
CA PRO A 814 17.81 11.99 8.89
C PRO A 814 16.64 12.34 7.96
N SER A 815 15.67 13.09 8.47
CA SER A 815 14.63 13.65 7.62
C SER A 815 15.15 14.80 6.73
N GLY A 816 16.26 15.46 7.11
CA GLY A 816 16.96 16.50 6.32
C GLY A 816 18.19 15.98 5.55
N GLU A 817 18.99 16.89 4.99
CA GLU A 817 20.22 16.52 4.23
C GLU A 817 21.30 15.84 5.08
N LYS A 818 21.52 16.32 6.30
CA LYS A 818 22.57 15.83 7.21
C LYS A 818 22.05 15.69 8.64
N ILE A 819 22.60 14.73 9.36
CA ILE A 819 22.44 14.56 10.81
C ILE A 819 23.26 15.64 11.47
N MET A 820 22.61 16.53 12.20
CA MET A 820 23.29 17.64 12.85
C MET A 820 24.09 17.15 14.06
N ILE A 821 25.42 17.25 13.99
CA ILE A 821 26.31 17.10 15.15
C ILE A 821 26.62 18.49 15.70
N ILE A 822 27.08 19.40 14.83
CA ILE A 822 27.21 20.83 15.13
C ILE A 822 26.72 21.65 13.93
N GLN A 823 26.38 22.92 14.14
CA GLN A 823 26.17 23.88 13.04
C GLN A 823 27.17 25.02 13.19
N ARG A 824 27.84 25.41 12.10
CA ARG A 824 28.81 26.52 12.10
C ARG A 824 28.53 27.42 10.91
N ARG A 825 28.28 28.72 11.18
CA ARG A 825 27.95 29.72 10.14
C ARG A 825 26.78 29.31 9.23
N GLY A 826 25.75 28.66 9.80
CA GLY A 826 24.58 28.19 9.05
C GLY A 826 24.73 26.83 8.37
N MET A 827 25.94 26.30 8.21
CA MET A 827 26.17 24.97 7.63
C MET A 827 26.09 23.88 8.69
N ILE A 828 25.35 22.80 8.39
CA ILE A 828 25.24 21.62 9.24
C ILE A 828 26.46 20.73 9.00
N ILE A 829 27.20 20.46 10.07
CA ILE A 829 28.34 19.55 10.08
C ILE A 829 27.87 18.22 10.67
N GLY A 830 27.90 17.17 9.86
CA GLY A 830 27.57 15.82 10.24
C GLY A 830 27.24 14.94 9.02
N PRO A 831 26.96 13.65 9.25
CA PRO A 831 26.83 12.69 8.16
C PRO A 831 25.45 12.72 7.49
N THR A 832 25.35 12.23 6.26
CA THR A 832 24.07 12.04 5.55
C THR A 832 23.31 10.80 6.02
N ALA A 833 24.01 9.83 6.62
CA ALA A 833 23.44 8.63 7.23
C ALA A 833 24.34 8.06 8.35
N ILE A 834 23.75 7.26 9.25
CA ILE A 834 24.49 6.43 10.20
C ILE A 834 24.27 4.96 9.83
N VAL A 835 25.35 4.19 9.70
CA VAL A 835 25.31 2.76 9.36
C VAL A 835 25.75 1.92 10.56
N GLY A 836 24.94 0.95 10.93
CA GLY A 836 25.24 -0.05 11.94
C GLY A 836 26.09 -1.18 11.36
N LEU A 837 27.30 -1.37 11.89
CA LEU A 837 28.16 -2.51 11.56
C LEU A 837 28.29 -3.44 12.76
N HIS A 838 28.19 -4.75 12.51
CA HIS A 838 28.37 -5.75 13.54
C HIS A 838 29.86 -6.07 13.71
N PRO A 839 30.35 -6.43 14.91
CA PRO A 839 31.75 -6.85 15.10
C PRO A 839 32.19 -7.99 14.16
N ILE A 840 31.26 -8.87 13.77
CA ILE A 840 31.53 -9.96 12.83
C ILE A 840 31.78 -9.47 11.40
N ASP A 841 31.25 -8.30 11.01
CA ASP A 841 31.44 -7.72 9.68
C ASP A 841 32.92 -7.42 9.43
N PHE A 842 33.67 -7.05 10.48
CA PHE A 842 35.11 -6.82 10.39
C PHE A 842 35.92 -8.10 10.14
N LYS A 843 35.33 -9.27 10.36
CA LYS A 843 35.96 -10.59 10.14
C LYS A 843 35.54 -11.20 8.81
N VAL A 844 34.31 -10.95 8.39
CA VAL A 844 33.68 -11.65 7.27
C VAL A 844 33.76 -10.85 5.96
N LEU A 845 33.54 -9.52 6.02
CA LEU A 845 33.47 -8.71 4.82
C LEU A 845 34.87 -8.51 4.21
N PRO A 846 35.05 -8.72 2.89
CA PRO A 846 36.36 -8.61 2.24
C PRO A 846 37.08 -7.28 2.52
N VAL A 847 36.32 -6.18 2.49
CA VAL A 847 36.82 -4.81 2.71
C VAL A 847 37.47 -4.59 4.09
N PHE A 848 37.06 -5.36 5.10
CA PHE A 848 37.58 -5.24 6.47
C PHE A 848 38.49 -6.40 6.88
N ARG A 849 38.30 -7.58 6.27
CA ARG A 849 39.04 -8.81 6.58
C ARG A 849 40.50 -8.72 6.15
N GLU A 850 40.77 -8.12 4.98
CA GLU A 850 42.14 -8.00 4.49
C GLU A 850 42.88 -6.85 5.16
N GLU A 851 43.99 -7.18 5.82
CA GLU A 851 44.74 -6.23 6.63
C GLU A 851 45.32 -5.06 5.81
N ALA A 852 45.80 -5.34 4.60
CA ALA A 852 46.31 -4.31 3.70
C ALA A 852 45.24 -3.27 3.33
N ILE A 853 44.02 -3.72 3.06
CA ILE A 853 42.88 -2.88 2.71
C ILE A 853 42.41 -2.09 3.93
N ARG A 854 42.26 -2.76 5.07
CA ARG A 854 41.86 -2.13 6.34
C ARG A 854 42.82 -1.00 6.73
N ASN A 855 44.13 -1.20 6.56
CA ASN A 855 45.15 -0.18 6.83
C ASN A 855 45.14 0.97 5.81
N ALA A 856 44.66 0.72 4.59
CA ALA A 856 44.47 1.75 3.57
C ALA A 856 43.19 2.59 3.81
N ILE A 857 42.15 2.00 4.42
CA ILE A 857 40.87 2.66 4.69
C ILE A 857 40.90 3.46 5.98
N PHE A 858 41.51 2.93 7.03
CA PHE A 858 41.49 3.57 8.35
C PHE A 858 42.79 4.30 8.66
N THR A 859 42.69 5.31 9.52
CA THR A 859 43.87 6.01 10.08
C THR A 859 44.57 5.08 11.10
N SER A 860 45.90 5.17 11.19
CA SER A 860 46.68 4.38 12.15
C SER A 860 46.16 4.55 13.59
N GLY A 861 45.96 3.44 14.30
CA GLY A 861 45.37 3.42 15.65
C GLY A 861 43.83 3.26 15.68
N SER A 862 43.18 3.31 14.52
CA SER A 862 41.76 2.94 14.41
C SER A 862 41.57 1.44 14.65
N ARG A 863 40.44 1.07 15.25
CA ARG A 863 40.04 -0.34 15.40
C ARG A 863 38.58 -0.55 15.02
N GLY A 864 38.21 -1.80 14.75
CA GLY A 864 36.82 -2.21 14.65
C GLY A 864 36.12 -2.23 16.01
N PHE A 865 34.81 -2.53 15.98
CA PHE A 865 33.98 -2.64 17.17
C PHE A 865 34.22 -3.96 17.90
N LEU A 866 34.25 -3.91 19.23
CA LEU A 866 34.51 -5.10 20.08
C LEU A 866 33.23 -5.83 20.43
N SER A 867 32.15 -5.09 20.69
CA SER A 867 30.82 -5.63 20.98
C SER A 867 29.72 -4.86 20.22
N PRO A 868 28.54 -5.46 19.98
CA PRO A 868 27.45 -4.81 19.26
C PRO A 868 26.82 -3.61 19.99
N ASP A 869 27.01 -3.52 21.30
CA ASP A 869 26.45 -2.53 22.25
C ASP A 869 27.48 -1.48 22.70
N GLU A 870 28.70 -1.51 22.16
CA GLU A 870 29.77 -0.60 22.51
C GLU A 870 29.42 0.86 22.16
N MET A 871 29.43 1.81 23.12
CA MET A 871 29.11 3.23 22.87
C MET A 871 30.22 3.99 22.13
N THR A 872 30.47 3.60 20.88
CA THR A 872 31.58 4.07 20.04
C THR A 872 31.13 4.37 18.61
N CYS A 873 31.96 5.10 17.87
CA CYS A 873 31.72 5.42 16.47
C CYS A 873 33.03 5.48 15.67
N ILE A 874 32.89 5.28 14.36
CA ILE A 874 33.93 5.54 13.36
C ILE A 874 33.44 6.68 12.48
N ILE A 875 34.25 7.72 12.36
CA ILE A 875 33.88 8.95 11.64
C ILE A 875 34.80 9.20 10.43
N PRO A 876 34.31 9.85 9.37
CA PRO A 876 35.13 10.32 8.25
C PRO A 876 36.16 11.38 8.64
N THR A 877 37.22 11.50 7.84
CA THR A 877 38.33 12.43 8.11
C THR A 877 37.87 13.88 8.03
N HIS A 878 36.99 14.23 7.08
CA HIS A 878 36.44 15.58 6.98
C HIS A 878 35.62 15.95 8.24
N ILE A 879 34.75 15.06 8.74
CA ILE A 879 33.96 15.29 9.96
C ILE A 879 34.88 15.46 11.17
N ALA A 880 35.90 14.60 11.31
CA ALA A 880 36.88 14.71 12.39
C ALA A 880 37.60 16.07 12.39
N LYS A 881 38.07 16.53 11.22
CA LYS A 881 38.75 17.82 11.05
C LYS A 881 37.83 19.01 11.34
N GLU A 882 36.59 18.97 10.87
CA GLU A 882 35.62 20.06 11.06
C GLU A 882 35.15 20.18 12.51
N LEU A 883 35.01 19.06 13.21
CA LEU A 883 34.68 18.99 14.64
C LEU A 883 35.89 19.26 15.54
N GLY A 884 37.12 19.10 15.03
CA GLY A 884 38.34 19.23 15.81
C GLY A 884 38.54 18.10 16.82
N VAL A 885 38.10 16.88 16.48
CA VAL A 885 38.13 15.69 17.35
C VAL A 885 39.05 14.61 16.77
N GLY A 886 39.73 13.88 17.65
CA GLY A 886 40.64 12.78 17.32
C GLY A 886 40.19 11.42 17.85
N LEU A 887 41.04 10.42 17.69
CA LEU A 887 40.84 9.09 18.28
C LEU A 887 40.81 9.19 19.81
N GLY A 888 39.77 8.66 20.43
CA GLY A 888 39.58 8.66 21.88
C GLY A 888 38.68 9.77 22.41
N ASP A 889 38.43 10.81 21.63
CA ASP A 889 37.52 11.91 21.99
C ASP A 889 36.05 11.46 21.91
N GLN A 890 35.17 12.23 22.55
CA GLN A 890 33.73 11.97 22.57
C GLN A 890 32.98 12.97 21.70
N ILE A 891 32.03 12.47 20.93
CA ILE A 891 31.05 13.27 20.19
C ILE A 891 29.63 12.92 20.65
N SER A 892 28.72 13.89 20.59
CA SER A 892 27.31 13.66 20.88
C SER A 892 26.55 13.61 19.57
N ILE A 893 25.93 12.46 19.27
CA ILE A 893 25.10 12.27 18.08
C ILE A 893 23.68 11.96 18.57
N LEU A 894 22.71 12.79 18.22
CA LEU A 894 21.29 12.62 18.60
C LEU A 894 21.09 12.42 20.12
N GLY A 895 21.91 13.07 20.94
CA GLY A 895 21.87 12.97 22.41
C GLY A 895 22.65 11.78 23.00
N VAL A 896 23.23 10.92 22.16
CA VAL A 896 24.05 9.78 22.59
C VAL A 896 25.53 10.17 22.52
N LYS A 897 26.23 10.04 23.66
CA LYS A 897 27.68 10.27 23.74
C LYS A 897 28.44 9.04 23.23
N LEU A 898 29.14 9.18 22.13
CA LEU A 898 29.91 8.11 21.49
C LEU A 898 31.40 8.45 21.47
N LYS A 899 32.23 7.47 21.81
CA LYS A 899 33.69 7.61 21.74
C LYS A 899 34.20 7.28 20.34
N VAL A 900 35.06 8.12 19.78
CA VAL A 900 35.65 7.91 18.45
C VAL A 900 36.75 6.85 18.55
N VAL A 901 36.54 5.70 17.89
CA VAL A 901 37.50 4.56 17.90
C VAL A 901 38.16 4.31 16.55
N GLY A 902 37.68 4.96 15.50
CA GLY A 902 38.29 4.91 14.18
C GLY A 902 38.02 6.17 13.37
N ILE A 903 38.96 6.50 12.48
CA ILE A 903 38.80 7.58 11.50
C ILE A 903 38.97 6.98 10.10
N PHE A 904 37.92 7.09 9.29
CA PHE A 904 37.87 6.67 7.90
C PHE A 904 38.53 7.71 7.00
N ARG A 905 39.45 7.29 6.12
CA ARG A 905 40.17 8.17 5.18
C ARG A 905 39.28 8.48 3.97
N ASP A 906 38.99 9.75 3.75
CA ASP A 906 38.08 10.17 2.68
C ASP A 906 38.63 9.78 1.28
N GLU A 907 39.97 9.72 1.13
CA GLU A 907 40.64 9.30 -0.10
C GLU A 907 40.44 7.80 -0.42
N ALA A 908 40.05 7.00 0.57
CA ALA A 908 39.80 5.57 0.42
C ALA A 908 38.35 5.26 0.01
N SER A 909 37.50 6.27 -0.21
CA SER A 909 36.08 6.08 -0.55
C SER A 909 35.87 5.26 -1.82
N GLN A 910 36.64 5.49 -2.88
CA GLN A 910 36.57 4.68 -4.11
C GLN A 910 37.02 3.23 -3.88
N ALA A 911 38.07 3.04 -3.09
CA ALA A 911 38.56 1.71 -2.74
C ALA A 911 37.54 0.94 -1.89
N TYR A 912 36.81 1.62 -1.00
CA TYR A 912 35.71 1.02 -0.26
C TYR A 912 34.55 0.61 -1.18
N LEU A 913 34.14 1.52 -2.07
CA LEU A 913 33.02 1.30 -3.00
C LEU A 913 33.30 0.22 -4.05
N SER A 914 34.55 -0.16 -4.30
CA SER A 914 34.89 -1.26 -5.21
C SER A 914 34.60 -2.66 -4.63
N TYR A 915 34.44 -2.78 -3.30
CA TYR A 915 34.09 -4.04 -2.65
C TYR A 915 32.58 -4.16 -2.52
N LEU A 916 32.04 -5.19 -3.18
CA LEU A 916 30.61 -5.42 -3.29
C LEU A 916 30.15 -6.51 -2.32
N ASP A 917 28.93 -6.39 -1.81
CA ASP A 917 28.19 -7.45 -1.12
C ASP A 917 27.64 -8.46 -2.15
N LEU A 918 26.96 -9.50 -1.68
CA LEU A 918 26.44 -10.58 -2.51
C LEU A 918 25.50 -10.11 -3.62
N ASP A 919 24.85 -8.96 -3.48
CA ASP A 919 23.93 -8.35 -4.46
C ASP A 919 24.61 -7.41 -5.48
N LYS A 920 25.95 -7.37 -5.53
CA LYS A 920 26.75 -6.41 -6.31
C LYS A 920 26.60 -4.96 -5.84
N PHE A 921 26.16 -4.72 -4.60
CA PHE A 921 26.06 -3.39 -4.01
C PHE A 921 27.10 -3.20 -2.88
N PRO A 922 27.75 -2.03 -2.75
CA PRO A 922 28.72 -1.80 -1.68
C PRO A 922 28.11 -1.79 -0.26
N PHE A 923 28.95 -1.98 0.77
CA PHE A 923 28.53 -2.07 2.17
C PHE A 923 28.21 -0.72 2.84
N THR A 924 27.42 0.14 2.19
CA THR A 924 27.12 1.50 2.67
C THR A 924 25.62 1.82 2.63
N ALA A 925 25.25 3.00 3.10
CA ALA A 925 23.92 3.56 2.93
C ALA A 925 23.63 3.84 1.45
N PHE A 926 22.36 3.85 1.07
CA PHE A 926 21.93 4.40 -0.22
C PHE A 926 21.96 5.93 -0.19
N SER A 927 22.36 6.54 -1.31
CA SER A 927 22.22 7.97 -1.52
C SER A 927 20.74 8.34 -1.61
N ARG A 928 20.44 9.59 -1.24
CA ARG A 928 19.07 10.12 -1.25
C ARG A 928 18.93 11.18 -2.33
N GLU A 929 17.87 11.07 -3.10
CA GLU A 929 17.53 12.03 -4.17
C GLU A 929 16.38 12.92 -3.73
N GLN A 930 16.46 14.20 -4.11
CA GLN A 930 15.43 15.18 -3.84
C GLN A 930 14.27 15.00 -4.82
N GLU A 931 13.09 14.71 -4.30
CA GLU A 931 11.84 14.62 -5.05
C GLU A 931 11.40 16.03 -5.50
N MET A 932 10.50 16.10 -6.51
CA MET A 932 9.89 17.37 -6.95
C MET A 932 9.17 18.13 -5.82
N THR A 933 8.89 17.45 -4.71
CA THR A 933 8.28 17.98 -3.48
C THR A 933 9.31 18.55 -2.49
N GLY A 934 10.61 18.52 -2.81
CA GLY A 934 11.69 18.98 -1.94
C GLY A 934 12.24 17.92 -0.97
N ARG A 935 11.65 16.71 -0.93
CA ARG A 935 11.97 15.63 0.03
C ARG A 935 13.12 14.74 -0.44
N LEU A 936 14.01 14.33 0.47
CA LEU A 936 15.09 13.37 0.16
C LEU A 936 14.63 11.93 0.39
N THR A 937 14.70 11.08 -0.64
CA THR A 937 14.30 9.66 -0.56
C THR A 937 15.29 8.75 -1.28
N VAL A 938 15.35 7.49 -0.86
CA VAL A 938 16.12 6.46 -1.56
C VAL A 938 15.25 5.91 -2.71
N ARG A 939 15.59 6.23 -3.96
CA ARG A 939 14.83 5.78 -5.15
C ARG A 939 15.53 4.68 -5.94
N ALA A 940 16.85 4.58 -5.80
CA ALA A 940 17.67 3.63 -6.53
C ALA A 940 18.76 3.06 -5.61
N MET A 941 19.31 1.91 -6.01
CA MET A 941 20.52 1.35 -5.40
C MET A 941 21.74 2.13 -5.87
N VAL A 942 21.84 3.39 -5.44
CA VAL A 942 23.03 4.23 -5.61
C VAL A 942 23.71 4.31 -4.25
N PRO A 943 25.00 3.94 -4.13
CA PRO A 943 25.70 3.99 -2.85
C PRO A 943 25.98 5.44 -2.44
N GLU A 944 25.75 5.73 -1.16
CA GLU A 944 26.21 6.96 -0.51
C GLU A 944 27.73 6.87 -0.31
N ASP A 945 28.40 7.99 -0.53
CA ASP A 945 29.85 8.07 -0.35
C ASP A 945 30.20 7.79 1.12
N PRO A 946 31.08 6.81 1.43
CA PRO A 946 31.48 6.51 2.80
C PRO A 946 32.07 7.70 3.56
N SER A 947 32.65 8.68 2.86
CA SER A 947 33.10 9.92 3.47
C SER A 947 31.96 10.75 4.06
N GLN A 948 30.71 10.54 3.65
CA GLN A 948 29.52 11.23 4.19
C GLN A 948 28.78 10.43 5.28
N VAL A 949 29.28 9.26 5.68
CA VAL A 949 28.58 8.33 6.59
C VAL A 949 29.35 8.14 7.90
N ILE A 950 28.67 8.02 9.03
CA ILE A 950 29.26 7.56 10.30
C ILE A 950 28.89 6.11 10.55
N PHE A 951 29.85 5.29 10.95
CA PHE A 951 29.59 3.91 11.36
C PHE A 951 29.51 3.80 12.88
N VAL A 952 28.52 3.05 13.37
CA VAL A 952 28.33 2.74 14.79
C VAL A 952 28.06 1.23 14.96
N PRO A 953 28.21 0.67 16.16
CA PRO A 953 27.80 -0.71 16.42
C PRO A 953 26.31 -0.95 16.17
N THR A 954 25.95 -2.17 15.79
CA THR A 954 24.58 -2.58 15.42
C THR A 954 23.52 -2.19 16.46
N GLU A 955 23.73 -2.45 17.76
CA GLU A 955 22.74 -2.11 18.79
C GLU A 955 22.69 -0.59 19.06
N VAL A 956 23.78 0.14 18.83
CA VAL A 956 23.79 1.61 18.90
C VAL A 956 22.97 2.20 17.74
N ALA A 957 23.12 1.67 16.51
CA ALA A 957 22.33 2.10 15.36
C ALA A 957 20.82 1.85 15.59
N LYS A 958 20.47 0.70 16.18
CA LYS A 958 19.10 0.37 16.59
C LYS A 958 18.60 1.33 17.68
N MET A 959 19.42 1.62 18.69
CA MET A 959 19.09 2.57 19.78
C MET A 959 18.82 3.99 19.26
N ILE A 960 19.56 4.42 18.24
CA ILE A 960 19.40 5.72 17.56
C ILE A 960 18.15 5.75 16.63
N GLY A 961 17.47 4.62 16.44
CA GLY A 961 16.25 4.52 15.63
C GLY A 961 16.50 4.15 14.16
N GLY A 962 17.65 3.53 13.85
CA GLY A 962 17.95 3.01 12.53
C GLY A 962 16.99 1.91 12.08
N ASN A 963 16.82 1.78 10.77
CA ASN A 963 15.96 0.76 10.13
C ASN A 963 16.80 -0.36 9.53
N VAL A 964 16.27 -1.59 9.47
CA VAL A 964 16.99 -2.73 8.87
C VAL A 964 16.87 -2.66 7.35
N TYR A 965 17.97 -2.55 6.60
CA TYR A 965 17.95 -2.50 5.12
C TYR A 965 18.47 -3.78 4.44
N ALA A 966 19.10 -4.64 5.23
CA ALA A 966 19.54 -5.95 4.82
C ALA A 966 19.65 -6.86 6.05
N ILE A 967 19.52 -8.15 5.85
CA ILE A 967 19.84 -9.17 6.86
C ILE A 967 20.90 -10.09 6.25
N ARG A 968 22.06 -10.19 6.90
CA ARG A 968 23.09 -11.16 6.54
C ARG A 968 23.03 -12.35 7.48
N ILE A 969 23.15 -13.54 6.93
CA ILE A 969 23.16 -14.79 7.68
C ILE A 969 24.48 -15.49 7.42
N ILE A 970 25.20 -15.78 8.51
CA ILE A 970 26.48 -16.50 8.48
C ILE A 970 26.21 -17.95 8.91
N PRO A 971 26.33 -18.93 8.01
CA PRO A 971 26.03 -20.33 8.29
C PRO A 971 27.16 -21.02 9.08
N LYS A 972 26.80 -21.98 9.95
CA LYS A 972 27.76 -22.91 10.59
C LYS A 972 28.33 -23.92 9.59
N ASP A 973 27.47 -24.42 8.70
CA ASP A 973 27.82 -25.35 7.64
C ASP A 973 27.50 -24.72 6.27
N PRO A 974 28.50 -24.41 5.44
CA PRO A 974 28.30 -23.85 4.11
C PRO A 974 27.39 -24.68 3.21
N ASN A 975 27.29 -26.00 3.41
CA ASN A 975 26.43 -26.87 2.59
C ASN A 975 24.94 -26.64 2.84
N ALA A 976 24.57 -26.15 4.03
CA ALA A 976 23.18 -25.86 4.38
C ALA A 976 22.68 -24.53 3.78
N THR A 977 23.58 -23.66 3.32
CA THR A 977 23.29 -22.30 2.83
C THR A 977 22.24 -22.28 1.73
N VAL A 978 22.40 -23.12 0.70
CA VAL A 978 21.48 -23.18 -0.44
C VAL A 978 20.10 -23.69 -0.02
N LYS A 979 20.05 -24.64 0.91
CA LYS A 979 18.81 -25.18 1.45
C LYS A 979 18.03 -24.09 2.19
N ILE A 980 18.68 -23.40 3.12
CA ILE A 980 18.08 -22.32 3.91
C ILE A 980 17.62 -21.18 3.00
N ALA A 981 18.45 -20.74 2.06
CA ALA A 981 18.12 -19.67 1.14
C ALA A 981 16.90 -20.01 0.26
N ARG A 982 16.79 -21.27 -0.18
CA ARG A 982 15.63 -21.77 -0.93
C ARG A 982 14.37 -21.82 -0.08
N GLU A 983 14.45 -22.28 1.17
CA GLU A 983 13.32 -22.27 2.11
C GLU A 983 12.81 -20.84 2.35
N ILE A 984 13.72 -19.90 2.64
CA ILE A 984 13.36 -18.48 2.84
C ILE A 984 12.71 -17.90 1.57
N ALA A 985 13.28 -18.14 0.39
CA ALA A 985 12.73 -17.65 -0.88
C ALA A 985 11.42 -18.32 -1.31
N THR A 986 11.09 -19.50 -0.74
CA THR A 986 9.82 -20.21 -0.99
C THR A 986 8.69 -19.57 -0.19
N VAL A 987 9.00 -19.10 1.02
CA VAL A 987 8.01 -18.63 1.99
C VAL A 987 7.84 -17.10 1.92
N PHE A 988 8.94 -16.37 1.79
CA PHE A 988 8.96 -14.91 1.73
C PHE A 988 9.15 -14.38 0.30
N ASN A 989 8.57 -13.22 0.03
CA ASN A 989 8.81 -12.49 -1.20
C ASN A 989 9.97 -11.50 -1.01
N TYR A 990 11.18 -12.02 -0.83
CA TYR A 990 12.41 -11.23 -0.71
C TYR A 990 13.41 -11.58 -1.81
N ARG A 991 14.36 -10.67 -2.07
CA ARG A 991 15.55 -11.00 -2.85
C ARG A 991 16.53 -11.70 -1.93
N VAL A 992 16.69 -13.01 -2.13
CA VAL A 992 17.60 -13.84 -1.34
C VAL A 992 18.80 -14.19 -2.21
N TYR A 993 19.99 -13.79 -1.75
CA TYR A 993 21.26 -14.09 -2.39
C TYR A 993 22.00 -15.10 -1.53
N CYS A 994 22.49 -16.19 -2.10
CA CYS A 994 23.36 -17.12 -1.38
C CYS A 994 24.65 -17.33 -2.15
N SER A 995 25.78 -17.35 -1.43
CA SER A 995 27.08 -17.65 -1.99
C SER A 995 27.49 -19.10 -1.74
N ILE A 996 28.20 -19.66 -2.72
CA ILE A 996 28.81 -20.98 -2.66
C ILE A 996 30.27 -20.80 -3.06
N LYS A 997 31.19 -21.27 -2.23
CA LYS A 997 32.62 -21.22 -2.55
C LYS A 997 32.98 -22.31 -3.57
N GLU A 998 33.49 -21.90 -4.72
CA GLU A 998 33.97 -22.78 -5.80
C GLU A 998 35.47 -22.47 -6.04
N GLY A 999 36.35 -23.20 -5.35
CA GLY A 999 37.79 -22.95 -5.36
C GLY A 999 38.15 -21.63 -4.68
N ASP A 1000 38.79 -20.72 -5.41
CA ASP A 1000 39.17 -19.38 -4.93
C ASP A 1000 38.09 -18.31 -5.20
N LYS A 1001 37.00 -18.67 -5.89
CA LYS A 1001 35.92 -17.75 -6.24
C LYS A 1001 34.61 -18.11 -5.54
N TYR A 1002 33.67 -17.17 -5.55
CA TYR A 1002 32.35 -17.33 -4.94
C TYR A 1002 31.28 -17.23 -6.00
N ARG A 1003 30.52 -18.31 -6.20
CA ARG A 1003 29.34 -18.30 -7.04
C ARG A 1003 28.14 -17.87 -6.22
N VAL A 1004 27.52 -16.77 -6.63
CA VAL A 1004 26.32 -16.23 -5.98
C VAL A 1004 25.09 -16.61 -6.79
N LEU A 1005 24.08 -17.16 -6.13
CA LEU A 1005 22.78 -17.46 -6.69
C LEU A 1005 21.76 -16.47 -6.14
N GLN A 1006 21.07 -15.77 -7.03
CA GLN A 1006 19.89 -15.00 -6.67
C GLN A 1006 18.66 -15.89 -6.78
N LEU A 1007 18.04 -16.20 -5.64
CA LEU A 1007 16.85 -17.02 -5.55
C LEU A 1007 15.62 -16.13 -5.39
N ALA A 1008 14.59 -16.39 -6.19
CA ALA A 1008 13.24 -15.90 -5.90
C ALA A 1008 12.20 -16.86 -6.48
N THR A 1009 10.95 -16.69 -6.04
CA THR A 1009 9.82 -17.44 -6.58
C THR A 1009 9.47 -16.91 -7.97
N VAL A 1010 9.58 -17.76 -8.99
CA VAL A 1010 9.23 -17.43 -10.38
C VAL A 1010 8.06 -18.31 -10.82
N THR A 1011 7.14 -17.74 -11.60
CA THR A 1011 6.05 -18.50 -12.22
C THR A 1011 6.53 -18.98 -13.59
N VAL A 1012 6.44 -20.30 -13.86
CA VAL A 1012 6.82 -20.95 -15.15
C VAL A 1012 6.26 -20.24 -16.40
N GLN A 1013 5.17 -19.48 -16.24
CA GLN A 1013 4.52 -18.69 -17.29
C GLN A 1013 5.43 -17.68 -18.03
N GLN A 1014 6.56 -17.25 -17.47
CA GLN A 1014 7.52 -16.41 -18.21
C GLN A 1014 8.28 -17.19 -19.32
N VAL A 1015 8.23 -18.53 -19.32
CA VAL A 1015 9.00 -19.39 -20.23
C VAL A 1015 8.13 -20.07 -21.29
N VAL A 1016 6.85 -20.35 -20.99
CA VAL A 1016 5.96 -21.18 -21.85
C VAL A 1016 5.59 -20.53 -23.20
N GLY A 1017 5.72 -19.21 -23.33
CA GLY A 1017 5.41 -18.50 -24.58
C GLY A 1017 6.31 -18.88 -25.77
N GLN A 1018 7.57 -19.28 -25.53
CA GLN A 1018 8.51 -19.63 -26.60
C GLN A 1018 8.30 -21.06 -27.12
N GLU A 1019 8.00 -22.01 -26.23
CA GLU A 1019 7.81 -23.42 -26.60
C GLU A 1019 6.49 -23.65 -27.36
N ALA A 1020 5.44 -22.87 -27.06
CA ALA A 1020 4.13 -22.95 -27.72
C ALA A 1020 4.13 -22.54 -29.21
N ILE A 1021 5.17 -21.86 -29.68
CA ILE A 1021 5.28 -21.38 -31.07
C ILE A 1021 5.42 -22.55 -32.05
N ILE A 1022 6.18 -23.58 -31.70
CA ILE A 1022 6.48 -24.70 -32.61
C ILE A 1022 5.21 -25.48 -32.97
N PRO A 1023 4.38 -25.96 -32.01
CA PRO A 1023 3.15 -26.65 -32.37
C PRO A 1023 2.12 -25.74 -33.05
N ALA A 1024 2.09 -24.44 -32.73
CA ALA A 1024 1.22 -23.49 -33.41
C ALA A 1024 1.59 -23.34 -34.90
N ILE A 1025 2.89 -23.32 -35.22
CA ILE A 1025 3.40 -23.31 -36.61
C ILE A 1025 3.04 -24.63 -37.31
N ILE A 1026 3.19 -25.77 -36.63
CA ILE A 1026 2.80 -27.09 -37.17
C ILE A 1026 1.31 -27.11 -37.46
N LEU A 1027 0.47 -26.72 -36.49
CA LEU A 1027 -0.98 -26.61 -36.63
C LEU A 1027 -1.36 -25.73 -37.83
N LEU A 1028 -0.80 -24.52 -37.92
CA LEU A 1028 -1.01 -23.59 -39.03
C LEU A 1028 -0.63 -24.23 -40.38
N SER A 1029 0.53 -24.87 -40.45
CA SER A 1029 1.08 -25.45 -41.68
C SER A 1029 0.28 -26.66 -42.16
N THR A 1030 -0.09 -27.57 -41.25
CA THR A 1030 -0.92 -28.75 -41.55
C THR A 1030 -2.28 -28.33 -42.07
N ILE A 1031 -2.91 -27.35 -41.42
CA ILE A 1031 -4.23 -26.84 -41.82
C ILE A 1031 -4.15 -26.11 -43.16
N LEU A 1032 -3.18 -25.20 -43.32
CA LEU A 1032 -3.01 -24.46 -44.58
C LEU A 1032 -2.80 -25.40 -45.76
N SER A 1033 -1.95 -26.42 -45.61
CA SER A 1033 -1.68 -27.43 -46.64
C SER A 1033 -2.94 -28.22 -47.02
N SER A 1034 -3.69 -28.69 -46.01
CA SER A 1034 -4.93 -29.45 -46.20
C SER A 1034 -6.01 -28.64 -46.93
N ILE A 1035 -6.17 -27.37 -46.54
CA ILE A 1035 -7.17 -26.47 -47.11
C ILE A 1035 -6.80 -26.04 -48.53
N LEU A 1036 -5.51 -25.75 -48.78
CA LEU A 1036 -5.04 -25.37 -50.11
C LEU A 1036 -5.25 -26.49 -51.13
N GLY A 1037 -5.01 -27.74 -50.73
CA GLY A 1037 -5.36 -28.93 -51.51
C GLY A 1037 -6.86 -29.01 -51.81
N ALA A 1038 -7.71 -28.78 -50.80
CA ALA A 1038 -9.16 -28.80 -50.95
C ALA A 1038 -9.70 -27.73 -51.93
N VAL A 1039 -9.11 -26.52 -51.94
CA VAL A 1039 -9.48 -25.46 -52.89
C VAL A 1039 -8.96 -25.77 -54.30
N HIS A 1040 -7.75 -26.32 -54.42
CA HIS A 1040 -7.14 -26.63 -55.72
C HIS A 1040 -7.94 -27.67 -56.50
N GLU A 1041 -8.36 -28.75 -55.83
CA GLU A 1041 -9.15 -29.81 -56.47
C GLU A 1041 -10.57 -29.36 -56.86
N ARG A 1042 -11.08 -28.29 -56.24
CA ARG A 1042 -12.44 -27.76 -56.46
C ARG A 1042 -12.49 -26.58 -57.44
N ARG A 1043 -11.39 -26.26 -58.12
CA ARG A 1043 -11.34 -25.16 -59.10
C ARG A 1043 -12.43 -25.25 -60.16
N ARG A 1044 -12.73 -26.45 -60.68
CA ARG A 1044 -13.77 -26.66 -61.69
C ARG A 1044 -15.18 -26.37 -61.16
N GLU A 1045 -15.45 -26.70 -59.91
CA GLU A 1045 -16.74 -26.42 -59.25
C GLU A 1045 -16.90 -24.94 -58.93
N ILE A 1046 -15.83 -24.27 -58.50
CA ILE A 1046 -15.81 -22.82 -58.29
C ILE A 1046 -16.12 -22.09 -59.61
N GLY A 1047 -15.60 -22.62 -60.73
CA GLY A 1047 -15.94 -22.15 -62.09
C GLY A 1047 -17.43 -22.32 -62.42
N ILE A 1048 -18.04 -23.47 -62.08
CA ILE A 1048 -19.48 -23.70 -62.30
C ILE A 1048 -20.33 -22.75 -61.46
N LEU A 1049 -19.98 -22.56 -60.18
CA LEU A 1049 -20.67 -21.63 -59.27
C LEU A 1049 -20.56 -20.18 -59.76
N SER A 1050 -19.42 -19.79 -60.30
CA SER A 1050 -19.21 -18.50 -60.97
C SER A 1050 -20.10 -18.36 -62.21
N SER A 1051 -20.22 -19.40 -63.04
CA SER A 1051 -21.12 -19.40 -64.21
C SER A 1051 -22.61 -19.32 -63.85
N ILE A 1052 -23.01 -19.79 -62.66
CA ILE A 1052 -24.37 -19.65 -62.12
C ILE A 1052 -24.61 -18.25 -61.53
N GLY A 1053 -23.57 -17.41 -61.44
CA GLY A 1053 -23.68 -16.02 -60.99
C GLY A 1053 -23.41 -15.79 -59.51
N LEU A 1054 -22.79 -16.74 -58.80
CA LEU A 1054 -22.38 -16.53 -57.41
C LEU A 1054 -21.26 -15.48 -57.32
N SER A 1055 -21.41 -14.53 -56.40
CA SER A 1055 -20.42 -13.48 -56.18
C SER A 1055 -19.17 -14.01 -55.46
N PRO A 1056 -18.00 -13.36 -55.62
CA PRO A 1056 -16.76 -13.75 -54.93
C PRO A 1056 -16.90 -13.83 -53.41
N ILE A 1057 -17.73 -12.97 -52.82
CA ILE A 1057 -18.03 -12.94 -51.39
C ILE A 1057 -18.90 -14.14 -50.99
N GLN A 1058 -19.85 -14.56 -51.82
CA GLN A 1058 -20.69 -15.73 -51.57
C GLN A 1058 -19.88 -17.03 -51.63
N VAL A 1059 -18.98 -17.16 -52.62
CA VAL A 1059 -18.07 -18.32 -52.70
C VAL A 1059 -17.09 -18.31 -51.52
N ALA A 1060 -16.53 -17.15 -51.17
CA ALA A 1060 -15.69 -17.01 -49.98
C ALA A 1060 -16.44 -17.39 -48.69
N GLY A 1061 -17.70 -16.95 -48.54
CA GLY A 1061 -18.55 -17.27 -47.41
C GLY A 1061 -18.90 -18.75 -47.29
N MET A 1062 -19.06 -19.46 -48.41
CA MET A 1062 -19.27 -20.92 -48.42
C MET A 1062 -18.07 -21.66 -47.84
N PHE A 1063 -16.86 -21.33 -48.32
CA PHE A 1063 -15.62 -21.93 -47.80
C PHE A 1063 -15.34 -21.54 -46.35
N LEU A 1064 -15.52 -20.26 -45.99
CA LEU A 1064 -15.36 -19.79 -44.61
C LEU A 1064 -16.28 -20.57 -43.65
N ALA A 1065 -17.53 -20.82 -44.04
CA ALA A 1065 -18.48 -21.61 -43.28
C ALA A 1065 -18.05 -23.09 -43.13
N GLU A 1066 -17.59 -23.72 -44.22
CA GLU A 1066 -17.04 -25.09 -44.18
C GLU A 1066 -15.91 -25.22 -43.14
N PHE A 1067 -14.99 -24.26 -43.12
CA PHE A 1067 -13.86 -24.29 -42.20
C PHE A 1067 -14.18 -23.82 -40.78
N THR A 1068 -15.17 -22.95 -40.59
CA THR A 1068 -15.66 -22.58 -39.25
C THR A 1068 -16.29 -23.79 -38.56
N VAL A 1069 -17.04 -24.62 -39.30
CA VAL A 1069 -17.61 -25.87 -38.77
C VAL A 1069 -16.48 -26.81 -38.34
N LEU A 1070 -15.48 -27.00 -39.20
CA LEU A 1070 -14.34 -27.88 -38.93
C LEU A 1070 -13.43 -27.36 -37.80
N SER A 1071 -13.22 -26.05 -37.70
CA SER A 1071 -12.35 -25.46 -36.67
C SER A 1071 -12.97 -25.57 -35.28
N VAL A 1072 -14.25 -25.23 -35.13
CA VAL A 1072 -14.94 -25.32 -33.83
C VAL A 1072 -15.15 -26.78 -33.42
N ALA A 1073 -15.60 -27.65 -34.34
CA ALA A 1073 -15.78 -29.07 -34.05
C ALA A 1073 -14.45 -29.78 -33.77
N GLY A 1074 -13.43 -29.52 -34.59
CA GLY A 1074 -12.09 -30.10 -34.44
C GLY A 1074 -11.38 -29.61 -33.19
N ALA A 1075 -11.47 -28.33 -32.85
CA ALA A 1075 -10.83 -27.80 -31.65
C ALA A 1075 -11.50 -28.30 -30.36
N PHE A 1076 -12.82 -28.44 -30.34
CA PHE A 1076 -13.54 -28.97 -29.17
C PHE A 1076 -13.29 -30.48 -28.98
N LEU A 1077 -13.32 -31.27 -30.06
CA LEU A 1077 -12.96 -32.69 -30.00
C LEU A 1077 -11.48 -32.90 -29.67
N GLY A 1078 -10.60 -32.06 -30.21
CA GLY A 1078 -9.17 -32.02 -29.87
C GLY A 1078 -8.93 -31.66 -28.41
N TYR A 1079 -9.72 -30.73 -27.85
CA TYR A 1079 -9.72 -30.47 -26.42
C TYR A 1079 -10.14 -31.70 -25.61
N MET A 1080 -11.26 -32.35 -25.95
CA MET A 1080 -11.73 -33.56 -25.25
C MET A 1080 -10.68 -34.67 -25.24
N ALA A 1081 -10.02 -34.89 -26.38
CA ALA A 1081 -8.91 -35.84 -26.48
C ALA A 1081 -7.65 -35.35 -25.74
N GLY A 1082 -7.34 -34.05 -25.77
CA GLY A 1082 -6.16 -33.45 -25.16
C GLY A 1082 -6.13 -33.51 -23.63
N ILE A 1083 -7.30 -33.50 -23.00
CA ILE A 1083 -7.43 -33.66 -21.54
C ILE A 1083 -7.50 -35.13 -21.10
N THR A 1084 -7.98 -36.05 -21.95
CA THR A 1084 -8.22 -37.45 -21.58
C THR A 1084 -7.06 -38.38 -21.92
N LEU A 1085 -6.49 -38.22 -23.11
CA LEU A 1085 -5.47 -39.13 -23.64
C LEU A 1085 -4.22 -39.22 -22.74
N PRO A 1086 -3.72 -38.12 -22.15
CA PRO A 1086 -2.53 -38.18 -21.30
C PRO A 1086 -2.77 -38.93 -19.97
N GLY A 1087 -3.99 -38.87 -19.43
CA GLY A 1087 -4.41 -39.68 -18.28
C GLY A 1087 -4.45 -41.18 -18.58
N ILE A 1088 -4.78 -41.56 -19.83
CA ILE A 1088 -4.80 -42.97 -20.28
C ILE A 1088 -3.39 -43.51 -20.52
N ILE A 1089 -2.49 -42.68 -21.07
CA ILE A 1089 -1.10 -43.08 -21.39
C ILE A 1089 -0.24 -43.25 -20.13
N GLY A 1090 -0.62 -42.60 -19.02
CA GLY A 1090 0.01 -42.71 -17.72
C GLY A 1090 1.25 -41.81 -17.56
N GLY A 1091 1.28 -40.98 -16.52
CA GLY A 1091 2.49 -40.29 -16.07
C GLY A 1091 2.63 -38.80 -16.45
N LEU A 1092 1.63 -38.16 -17.06
CA LEU A 1092 1.66 -36.71 -17.33
C LEU A 1092 0.52 -35.99 -16.57
N PRO A 1093 0.83 -35.22 -15.51
CA PRO A 1093 -0.17 -34.40 -14.84
C PRO A 1093 -0.59 -33.25 -15.78
N ILE A 1094 -1.90 -33.14 -16.06
CA ILE A 1094 -2.46 -32.07 -16.88
C ILE A 1094 -3.40 -31.22 -16.04
N ASN A 1095 -3.19 -29.91 -16.08
CA ASN A 1095 -4.12 -28.95 -15.52
C ASN A 1095 -5.27 -28.66 -16.50
N ALA A 1096 -6.19 -29.61 -16.61
CA ALA A 1096 -7.34 -29.52 -17.52
C ALA A 1096 -8.28 -28.34 -17.21
N GLY A 1097 -8.23 -27.81 -15.98
CA GLY A 1097 -8.99 -26.65 -15.53
C GLY A 1097 -8.36 -25.30 -15.89
N SER A 1098 -7.17 -25.25 -16.50
CA SER A 1098 -6.51 -23.95 -16.67
C SER A 1098 -7.15 -23.08 -17.75
N VAL A 1099 -7.26 -21.77 -17.51
CA VAL A 1099 -7.64 -20.77 -18.54
C VAL A 1099 -6.68 -20.81 -19.72
N TRP A 1100 -5.43 -21.21 -19.53
CA TRP A 1100 -4.49 -21.42 -20.65
C TRP A 1100 -4.96 -22.49 -21.63
N VAL A 1101 -5.67 -23.52 -21.15
CA VAL A 1101 -6.29 -24.52 -22.03
C VAL A 1101 -7.43 -23.90 -22.84
N ALA A 1102 -8.24 -23.03 -22.23
CA ALA A 1102 -9.26 -22.26 -22.95
C ALA A 1102 -8.63 -21.33 -24.01
N ILE A 1103 -7.53 -20.64 -23.67
CA ILE A 1103 -6.76 -19.81 -24.61
C ILE A 1103 -6.17 -20.66 -25.73
N ALA A 1104 -5.64 -21.85 -25.44
CA ALA A 1104 -5.10 -22.78 -26.43
C ALA A 1104 -6.16 -23.22 -27.45
N VAL A 1105 -7.37 -23.52 -26.99
CA VAL A 1105 -8.50 -23.89 -27.85
C VAL A 1105 -8.97 -22.69 -28.67
N ALA A 1106 -9.12 -21.51 -28.05
CA ALA A 1106 -9.49 -20.28 -28.75
C ALA A 1106 -8.44 -19.91 -29.83
N LEU A 1107 -7.16 -20.02 -29.51
CA LEU A 1107 -6.07 -19.78 -30.43
C LEU A 1107 -6.03 -20.85 -31.53
N SER A 1108 -6.34 -22.11 -31.22
CA SER A 1108 -6.46 -23.16 -32.24
C SER A 1108 -7.56 -22.84 -33.24
N ILE A 1109 -8.73 -22.40 -32.77
CA ILE A 1109 -9.83 -21.94 -33.62
C ILE A 1109 -9.37 -20.75 -34.47
N LEU A 1110 -8.72 -19.75 -33.85
CA LEU A 1110 -8.23 -18.56 -34.53
C LEU A 1110 -7.18 -18.87 -35.59
N VAL A 1111 -6.16 -19.67 -35.26
CA VAL A 1111 -5.10 -20.11 -36.18
C VAL A 1111 -5.71 -20.90 -37.35
N THR A 1112 -6.67 -21.78 -37.07
CA THR A 1112 -7.40 -22.51 -38.12
C THR A 1112 -8.15 -21.55 -39.04
N LEU A 1113 -8.87 -20.57 -38.48
CA LEU A 1113 -9.59 -19.57 -39.27
C LEU A 1113 -8.63 -18.66 -40.07
N LEU A 1114 -7.51 -18.23 -39.50
CA LEU A 1114 -6.49 -17.44 -40.19
C LEU A 1114 -5.83 -18.24 -41.33
N ALA A 1115 -5.56 -19.53 -41.11
CA ALA A 1115 -5.06 -20.43 -42.15
C ALA A 1115 -6.00 -20.50 -43.36
N THR A 1116 -7.31 -20.29 -43.14
CA THR A 1116 -8.32 -20.32 -44.21
C THR A 1116 -8.38 -19.01 -45.00
N ALA A 1117 -7.88 -17.90 -44.46
CA ALA A 1117 -8.01 -16.58 -45.08
C ALA A 1117 -7.32 -16.52 -46.45
N TYR A 1118 -6.11 -17.10 -46.58
CA TYR A 1118 -5.39 -17.12 -47.85
C TYR A 1118 -6.08 -18.01 -48.91
N PRO A 1119 -6.41 -19.29 -48.62
CA PRO A 1119 -7.16 -20.14 -49.56
C PRO A 1119 -8.53 -19.60 -49.94
N VAL A 1120 -9.27 -19.01 -49.00
CA VAL A 1120 -10.58 -18.35 -49.26
C VAL A 1120 -10.39 -17.15 -50.18
N ARG A 1121 -9.36 -16.32 -49.94
CA ARG A 1121 -9.01 -15.21 -50.83
C ARG A 1121 -8.62 -15.71 -52.23
N HIS A 1122 -7.87 -16.80 -52.31
CA HIS A 1122 -7.49 -17.43 -53.58
C HIS A 1122 -8.72 -17.99 -54.33
N ALA A 1123 -9.62 -18.69 -53.63
CA ALA A 1123 -10.88 -19.19 -54.17
C ALA A 1123 -11.77 -18.06 -54.71
N SER A 1124 -11.90 -16.96 -53.96
CA SER A 1124 -12.68 -15.79 -54.38
C SER A 1124 -12.15 -15.14 -55.67
N ARG A 1125 -10.84 -15.21 -55.91
CA ARG A 1125 -10.20 -14.66 -57.13
C ARG A 1125 -10.48 -15.50 -58.37
N LEU A 1126 -10.84 -16.77 -58.21
CA LEU A 1126 -11.18 -17.65 -59.33
C LEU A 1126 -12.61 -17.44 -59.85
N VAL A 1127 -13.43 -16.62 -59.16
CA VAL A 1127 -14.86 -16.43 -59.43
C VAL A 1127 -15.13 -15.22 -60.33
N THR A 1128 -14.17 -14.31 -60.50
CA THR A 1128 -14.32 -13.11 -61.34
C THR A 1128 -13.80 -13.33 -62.76
N PRO A 1129 -14.62 -13.19 -63.81
CA PRO A 1129 -14.17 -13.28 -65.20
C PRO A 1129 -13.39 -12.04 -65.70
N SER A 1130 -13.31 -10.97 -64.88
CA SER A 1130 -12.56 -9.74 -65.15
C SER A 1130 -11.26 -9.69 -64.35
N LEU A 1131 -10.16 -9.26 -64.97
CA LEU A 1131 -8.87 -9.01 -64.32
C LEU A 1131 -8.93 -7.84 -63.30
N GLU A 1132 -9.93 -6.95 -63.41
CA GLU A 1132 -10.12 -5.80 -62.52
C GLU A 1132 -11.35 -5.95 -61.61
N ARG A 1133 -11.18 -5.68 -60.30
CA ARG A 1133 -12.20 -5.86 -59.24
C ARG A 1133 -13.24 -4.74 -59.13
N LYS A 1134 -12.96 -3.57 -59.71
CA LYS A 1134 -13.86 -2.41 -59.71
C LYS A 1134 -13.91 -1.85 -61.12
N TRP A 1135 -15.11 -1.60 -61.61
CA TRP A 1135 -15.34 -0.96 -62.90
C TRP A 1135 -14.78 0.47 -62.86
N ARG A 1136 -13.83 0.79 -63.73
CA ARG A 1136 -13.26 2.14 -63.91
C ARG A 1136 -13.67 2.67 -65.28
N LEU A 1137 -14.20 3.89 -65.31
CA LEU A 1137 -14.77 4.50 -66.51
C LEU A 1137 -13.70 4.70 -67.61
N GLU A 1138 -12.46 4.98 -67.20
CA GLU A 1138 -11.29 5.20 -68.06
C GLU A 1138 -10.89 3.98 -68.89
N THR A 1139 -11.15 2.76 -68.39
CA THR A 1139 -10.68 1.52 -69.04
C THR A 1139 -11.58 1.09 -70.21
N ILE A 1140 -12.81 1.60 -70.30
CA ILE A 1140 -13.89 1.02 -71.13
C ILE A 1140 -14.55 2.08 -72.02
N SER A 1141 -14.30 3.36 -71.75
CA SER A 1141 -14.85 4.49 -72.50
C SER A 1141 -13.83 5.08 -73.46
N ILE A 1142 -14.32 5.63 -74.57
CA ILE A 1142 -13.54 6.49 -75.45
C ILE A 1142 -13.89 7.92 -75.07
N ARG A 1143 -12.95 8.65 -74.46
CA ARG A 1143 -13.14 10.06 -74.11
C ARG A 1143 -12.93 10.94 -75.35
N ARG A 1144 -13.89 11.81 -75.66
CA ARG A 1144 -13.79 12.89 -76.65
C ARG A 1144 -14.18 14.20 -75.97
N GLY A 1145 -13.18 15.02 -75.59
CA GLY A 1145 -13.42 16.22 -74.79
C GLY A 1145 -14.05 15.88 -73.44
N ASP A 1146 -15.21 16.48 -73.15
CA ASP A 1146 -15.99 16.23 -71.93
C ASP A 1146 -17.05 15.13 -72.10
N THR A 1147 -17.08 14.47 -73.26
CA THR A 1147 -18.02 13.36 -73.54
C THR A 1147 -17.32 12.01 -73.42
N PHE A 1148 -17.88 11.11 -72.63
CA PHE A 1148 -17.45 9.71 -72.55
C PHE A 1148 -18.36 8.83 -73.41
N ILE A 1149 -17.78 8.20 -74.44
CA ILE A 1149 -18.50 7.21 -75.26
C ILE A 1149 -18.23 5.83 -74.67
N ILE A 1150 -19.21 5.28 -73.96
CA ILE A 1150 -19.12 3.96 -73.33
C ILE A 1150 -19.90 2.96 -74.17
N ARG A 1151 -19.27 1.85 -74.56
CA ARG A 1151 -20.04 0.68 -75.04
C ARG A 1151 -20.60 -0.05 -73.83
N ILE A 1152 -21.92 -0.03 -73.74
CA ILE A 1152 -22.66 -0.71 -72.70
C ILE A 1152 -22.43 -2.23 -72.85
N PRO A 1153 -22.13 -2.98 -71.76
CA PRO A 1153 -21.71 -4.38 -71.82
C PRO A 1153 -22.88 -5.37 -72.06
N PHE A 1154 -24.00 -4.91 -72.60
CA PHE A 1154 -25.16 -5.74 -72.89
C PHE A 1154 -25.84 -5.29 -74.19
N VAL A 1155 -26.48 -6.23 -74.88
CA VAL A 1155 -27.20 -5.99 -76.13
C VAL A 1155 -28.68 -5.86 -75.81
N ILE A 1156 -29.31 -4.80 -76.30
CA ILE A 1156 -30.72 -4.46 -76.04
C ILE A 1156 -31.48 -4.60 -77.35
N LYS A 1157 -32.69 -5.17 -77.31
CA LYS A 1157 -33.57 -5.20 -78.49
C LYS A 1157 -34.00 -3.78 -78.82
N HIS A 1158 -34.18 -3.47 -80.10
CA HIS A 1158 -34.47 -2.11 -80.54
C HIS A 1158 -35.73 -1.51 -79.88
N GLU A 1159 -36.74 -2.34 -79.63
CA GLU A 1159 -37.99 -2.00 -78.94
C GLU A 1159 -37.80 -1.60 -77.47
N GLU A 1160 -36.73 -2.07 -76.82
CA GLU A 1160 -36.45 -1.89 -75.40
C GLU A 1160 -35.44 -0.77 -75.13
N VAL A 1161 -34.86 -0.17 -76.18
CA VAL A 1161 -33.84 0.90 -76.06
C VAL A 1161 -34.39 2.12 -75.33
N GLY A 1162 -35.64 2.52 -75.63
CA GLY A 1162 -36.27 3.66 -74.95
C GLY A 1162 -36.41 3.43 -73.43
N GLY A 1163 -36.81 2.23 -73.02
CA GLY A 1163 -36.90 1.85 -71.61
C GLY A 1163 -35.53 1.80 -70.93
N ALA A 1164 -34.52 1.26 -71.61
CA ALA A 1164 -33.16 1.19 -71.07
C ALA A 1164 -32.51 2.58 -70.92
N LEU A 1165 -32.74 3.50 -71.87
CA LEU A 1165 -32.27 4.88 -71.76
C LEU A 1165 -32.96 5.63 -70.62
N LEU A 1166 -34.26 5.44 -70.43
CA LEU A 1166 -35.00 6.01 -69.31
C LEU A 1166 -34.47 5.50 -67.97
N TYR A 1167 -34.21 4.19 -67.89
CA TYR A 1167 -33.62 3.57 -66.70
C TYR A 1167 -32.22 4.11 -66.39
N ILE A 1168 -31.36 4.25 -67.40
CA ILE A 1168 -30.00 4.81 -67.22
C ILE A 1168 -30.08 6.27 -66.80
N LYS A 1169 -31.00 7.05 -67.39
CA LYS A 1169 -31.25 8.44 -66.99
C LYS A 1169 -31.71 8.53 -65.53
N GLU A 1170 -32.73 7.77 -65.13
CA GLU A 1170 -33.21 7.71 -63.75
C GLU A 1170 -32.09 7.31 -62.78
N TYR A 1171 -31.27 6.33 -63.17
CA TYR A 1171 -30.13 5.88 -62.37
C TYR A 1171 -29.04 6.94 -62.20
N LEU A 1172 -28.71 7.68 -63.27
CA LEU A 1172 -27.70 8.73 -63.23
C LEU A 1172 -28.20 10.00 -62.51
N ASP A 1173 -29.49 10.32 -62.62
CA ASP A 1173 -30.11 11.45 -61.90
C ASP A 1173 -30.02 11.28 -60.36
N ILE A 1174 -29.96 10.06 -59.83
CA ILE A 1174 -29.75 9.79 -58.38
C ILE A 1174 -28.39 10.32 -57.89
N TYR A 1175 -27.40 10.40 -58.77
CA TYR A 1175 -26.05 10.87 -58.45
C TYR A 1175 -25.84 12.34 -58.85
N ARG A 1176 -26.91 13.05 -59.22
CA ARG A 1176 -26.91 14.47 -59.58
C ARG A 1176 -26.87 15.33 -58.29
N GLY A 1177 -25.69 15.84 -57.95
CA GLY A 1177 -25.55 16.88 -56.93
C GLY A 1177 -25.71 18.29 -57.51
N GLU A 1178 -25.94 19.30 -56.67
CA GLU A 1178 -25.99 20.72 -57.10
C GLU A 1178 -24.70 21.17 -57.80
N GLU A 1179 -23.56 20.51 -57.53
CA GLU A 1179 -22.31 20.58 -58.29
C GLU A 1179 -21.82 19.16 -58.70
N GLY A 1180 -22.73 18.33 -59.25
CA GLY A 1180 -22.42 16.97 -59.69
C GLY A 1180 -21.52 16.91 -60.95
N PRO A 1181 -20.71 15.85 -61.13
CA PRO A 1181 -19.66 15.77 -62.17
C PRO A 1181 -20.15 15.51 -63.60
N PHE A 1182 -21.46 15.48 -63.85
CA PHE A 1182 -22.03 15.28 -65.19
C PHE A 1182 -23.44 15.87 -65.30
N THR A 1183 -23.78 16.37 -66.49
CA THR A 1183 -25.12 16.79 -66.88
C THR A 1183 -25.74 15.74 -67.81
N ILE A 1184 -27.03 15.48 -67.64
CA ILE A 1184 -27.79 14.53 -68.46
C ILE A 1184 -28.74 15.34 -69.34
N ASP A 1185 -28.47 15.39 -70.65
CA ASP A 1185 -29.37 15.94 -71.67
C ASP A 1185 -30.29 14.83 -72.22
#